data_AF-A0A1V6J210-F1
#
_entry.id   AF-A0A1V6J210-F1
#
_cell.length_a   1.000
_cell.length_b   1.000
_cell.length_c   1.000
_cell.angle_alpha   90.00
_cell.angle_beta   90.00
_cell.angle_gamma   90.00
#
_symmetry.space_group_name_H-M   'P 1'
#
loop_
_entity.id
_entity.type
_entity.pdbx_description
1 polymer ?
#
loop_
_entity_poly.entity_id
_entity_poly.type
_entity_poly.pdbx_seq_one_letter_code
_entity_poly.pdbx_strand_id
1 'polypeptide(L)'
;MTRNKLISFCYFFIVGIGLAMLYPAQADALTLLWGLTGLAALATIAAFVYVYRHPRNVEEELAFGAPPPNRQQITLWVLMLLAAVIFGYTRYIAFIQAPDTVVGTLAVTSSGQTWKDGRPISQTSFLKVVNLTPVKEDIHLRLVGRLEALEPNRDTAGVPIMDADGNWTFTQYNLPQTSDEIIIPAGTPARSVVLVEQAFTHLDRVELVQPPAQPVKLAILQPENTVALFARSGHTVVPISVLGRINSDPWVYSFKTILSVKPDFIQYQPDGPFFPVDRQNIRITVDPETPGYERLACSAAYGYDVYVTGELVSAPHSSNKAGFDQANYLRSYNIGGQMRLRVPREGPAPIAIVTPAGAAAPRQGNGLVEFSLYLRDEIVRVIKQTTPQPNSAFHGALTLGLRYGMQSTVSMANDMYKTSPVPPLIPLGKHTDRLIADEFRYSGINHVLAVSGLHVTIITVLFMGIFILLKVSKKVYVPMIIFALVVFAVITGARPSTLRAVIMNSLFLLTWGYLGESVRSSALLGVPVAALMILLQNPAMCVDPSFTLSFMAILSLALMTQPFFDLFKRLKGNNFAALVILLGVLTWAFAAHWFLVTTLRFWLFLLVFGIALFALARFLTKIGFTPLRDYGLANIPPAIAGFFAAQFGIQIGMMIPLSPYYFMRWPVAGAYANLIAIPLVGVVLQLSMLAGLLGLIPGIGIYLALLLSAANWVFSIGFLLIGHYFSRWFSYPFMIKPTVFDLGVYFALCAVFVWWRPLWFRIVRPGWRNAPRSRRVIFVALLLLLGGGVAAKRHSEMERMRPAGKLEISVLSLGYASSILLDTPTRETVLIDTGMVVTSPATRVDAERTILPQLYARKMTRLDELIVTTPNPEHSAGIATILTGIPVDHFTYAPGVAPLLREEPVAGLLAERSPARLKHRLSGTTLAPRAVAPGDVIYRAEYAGKPILIEAIGPADPAGENPLSLRIEYGAYAMLVLSDLTLAQQKAFLAGTPPEKLKAQVVVAPHHGTAGIEDITLGLPDDMAQRLADSTGELLKATGAEAVIFEFGNPRPVEPLRYKEARKIASLARRAAEDALPDAINVATDTDGAIHISSDGITYQLATQLSETGSEVDEPTMLEIGGF
;
A
#
# COMPACT_ATOMS: atom_id res chain seq x y z
N MET A 1 14.19 -21.06 29.71
CA MET A 1 12.98 -21.12 28.84
C MET A 1 13.32 -22.05 27.67
N THR A 2 12.61 -23.15 27.44
CA THR A 2 12.88 -23.99 26.25
C THR A 2 12.58 -23.20 24.98
N ARG A 3 13.28 -23.51 23.88
CA ARG A 3 13.14 -22.86 22.56
C ARG A 3 11.68 -22.65 22.15
N ASN A 4 10.84 -23.66 22.36
CA ASN A 4 9.43 -23.63 21.99
C ASN A 4 8.61 -22.63 22.82
N LYS A 5 8.97 -22.38 24.10
CA LYS A 5 8.26 -21.38 24.92
C LYS A 5 8.54 -19.96 24.44
N LEU A 6 9.78 -19.65 24.08
CA LEU A 6 10.16 -18.35 23.51
C LEU A 6 9.43 -18.08 22.19
N ILE A 7 9.47 -19.06 21.27
CA ILE A 7 8.74 -18.97 20.00
C ILE A 7 7.24 -18.72 20.23
N SER A 8 6.63 -19.46 21.16
CA SER A 8 5.20 -19.31 21.47
C SER A 8 4.89 -17.94 22.08
N PHE A 9 5.72 -17.45 23.00
CA PHE A 9 5.58 -16.10 23.58
C PHE A 9 5.56 -15.02 22.48
N CYS A 10 6.53 -15.05 21.57
CA CYS A 10 6.60 -14.09 20.46
C CYS A 10 5.36 -14.12 19.56
N TYR A 11 4.84 -15.30 19.21
CA TYR A 11 3.62 -15.38 18.39
C TYR A 11 2.38 -14.90 19.14
N PHE A 12 2.23 -15.21 20.43
CA PHE A 12 1.10 -14.73 21.23
C PHE A 12 1.16 -13.22 21.49
N PHE A 13 2.36 -12.62 21.53
CA PHE A 13 2.52 -11.16 21.50
C PHE A 13 1.94 -10.54 20.22
N ILE A 14 2.20 -11.15 19.05
CA ILE A 14 1.62 -10.72 17.77
C ILE A 14 0.09 -10.90 17.78
N VAL A 15 -0.42 -11.99 18.34
CA VAL A 15 -1.87 -12.21 18.52
C VAL A 15 -2.48 -11.09 19.38
N GLY A 16 -1.80 -10.68 20.45
CA GLY A 16 -2.20 -9.53 21.28
C GLY A 16 -2.35 -8.24 20.48
N ILE A 17 -1.37 -7.93 19.62
CA ILE A 17 -1.44 -6.79 18.68
C ILE A 17 -2.66 -6.94 17.77
N GLY A 18 -2.85 -8.11 17.14
CA GLY A 18 -3.98 -8.37 16.25
C GLY A 18 -5.35 -8.22 16.93
N LEU A 19 -5.47 -8.65 18.18
CA LEU A 19 -6.69 -8.45 18.99
C LEU A 19 -6.94 -6.97 19.27
N ALA A 20 -5.90 -6.18 19.55
CA ALA A 20 -6.02 -4.74 19.76
C ALA A 20 -6.40 -3.99 18.47
N MET A 21 -5.99 -4.49 17.31
CA MET A 21 -6.43 -3.94 16.01
C MET A 21 -7.89 -4.22 15.72
N LEU A 22 -8.38 -5.42 16.07
CA LEU A 22 -9.78 -5.81 15.86
C LEU A 22 -10.73 -5.16 16.88
N TYR A 23 -10.27 -5.00 18.11
CA TYR A 23 -11.04 -4.46 19.22
C TYR A 23 -10.20 -3.40 19.95
N PRO A 24 -10.06 -2.19 19.38
CA PRO A 24 -9.25 -1.15 19.99
C PRO A 24 -9.88 -0.67 21.29
N ALA A 25 -9.14 -0.81 22.39
CA ALA A 25 -9.50 -0.16 23.64
C ALA A 25 -9.32 1.37 23.51
N GLN A 26 -10.03 2.13 24.34
CA GLN A 26 -9.89 3.58 24.44
C GLN A 26 -8.68 3.95 25.33
N ALA A 27 -8.25 5.21 25.26
CA ALA A 27 -7.02 5.68 25.91
C ALA A 27 -7.07 5.58 27.44
N ASP A 28 -8.27 5.63 28.04
CA ASP A 28 -8.50 5.47 29.48
C ASP A 28 -8.17 4.06 29.98
N ALA A 29 -8.26 3.04 29.14
CA ALA A 29 -7.89 1.68 29.47
C ALA A 29 -6.36 1.49 29.59
N LEU A 30 -5.55 2.42 29.09
CA LEU A 30 -4.10 2.23 28.97
C LEU A 30 -3.41 2.05 30.33
N THR A 31 -3.82 2.79 31.35
CA THR A 31 -3.27 2.66 32.72
C THR A 31 -3.56 1.28 33.30
N LEU A 32 -4.80 0.78 33.13
CA LEU A 32 -5.20 -0.57 33.55
C LEU A 32 -4.39 -1.62 32.78
N LEU A 33 -4.25 -1.46 31.46
CA LEU A 33 -3.52 -2.38 30.58
C LEU A 33 -2.03 -2.48 30.94
N TRP A 34 -1.37 -1.36 31.27
CA TRP A 34 0.00 -1.38 31.79
C TRP A 34 0.09 -2.04 33.17
N GLY A 35 -0.89 -1.80 34.05
CA GLY A 35 -1.00 -2.50 35.33
C GLY A 35 -1.13 -4.03 35.16
N LEU A 36 -2.01 -4.47 34.27
CA LEU A 36 -2.19 -5.89 33.92
C LEU A 36 -0.93 -6.49 33.30
N THR A 37 -0.25 -5.75 32.42
CA THR A 37 1.03 -6.15 31.82
C THR A 37 2.09 -6.35 32.91
N GLY A 38 2.22 -5.40 33.84
CA GLY A 38 3.16 -5.48 34.96
C GLY A 38 2.86 -6.67 35.89
N LEU A 39 1.60 -6.88 36.26
CA LEU A 39 1.17 -8.03 37.06
C LEU A 39 1.45 -9.36 36.34
N ALA A 40 1.14 -9.44 35.04
CA ALA A 40 1.40 -10.64 34.25
C ALA A 40 2.90 -10.92 34.11
N ALA A 41 3.73 -9.89 33.98
CA ALA A 41 5.18 -10.01 33.97
C ALA A 41 5.73 -10.51 35.32
N LEU A 42 5.28 -9.92 36.44
CA LEU A 42 5.66 -10.36 37.79
C LEU A 42 5.24 -11.80 38.06
N ALA A 43 4.01 -12.18 37.71
CA ALA A 43 3.53 -13.55 37.82
C ALA A 43 4.37 -14.53 36.99
N THR A 44 4.77 -14.14 35.78
CA THR A 44 5.63 -14.95 34.90
C THR A 44 7.04 -15.10 35.49
N ILE A 45 7.62 -14.02 36.03
CA ILE A 45 8.94 -14.04 36.68
C ILE A 45 8.92 -14.91 37.94
N ALA A 46 7.93 -14.71 38.82
CA ALA A 46 7.78 -15.50 40.04
C ALA A 46 7.64 -16.99 39.74
N ALA A 47 6.84 -17.33 38.73
CA ALA A 47 6.66 -18.72 38.31
C ALA A 47 7.92 -19.30 37.62
N PHE A 48 8.73 -18.48 36.94
CA PHE A 48 10.04 -18.90 36.42
C PHE A 48 11.05 -19.18 37.55
N VAL A 49 11.13 -18.29 38.54
CA VAL A 49 11.98 -18.47 39.73
C VAL A 49 11.60 -19.74 40.51
N TYR A 50 10.30 -20.01 40.64
CA TYR A 50 9.81 -21.24 41.27
C TYR A 50 10.29 -22.51 40.55
N VAL A 51 10.22 -22.54 39.21
CA VAL A 51 10.70 -23.67 38.41
C VAL A 51 12.22 -23.81 38.43
N TYR A 52 12.96 -22.69 38.39
CA TYR A 52 14.43 -22.71 38.50
C TYR A 52 14.89 -23.33 39.83
N ARG A 53 14.14 -23.10 40.91
CA ARG A 53 14.40 -23.68 42.24
C ARG A 53 13.97 -25.15 42.38
N HIS A 54 13.18 -25.69 41.46
CA HIS A 54 12.71 -27.08 41.45
C HIS A 54 12.97 -27.77 40.09
N PRO A 55 14.24 -27.93 39.68
CA PRO A 55 14.58 -28.51 38.37
C PRO A 55 14.22 -30.01 38.31
N ARG A 56 13.71 -30.46 37.15
CA ARG A 56 13.64 -31.88 36.76
C ARG A 56 14.71 -32.20 35.71
N ASN A 57 15.07 -33.48 35.59
CA ASN A 57 15.97 -33.94 34.53
C ASN A 57 15.39 -33.66 33.14
N VAL A 58 16.12 -32.89 32.34
CA VAL A 58 15.74 -32.44 30.99
C VAL A 58 15.53 -33.62 30.01
N GLU A 59 16.15 -34.77 30.28
CA GLU A 59 15.98 -35.99 29.49
C GLU A 59 14.55 -36.57 29.57
N GLU A 60 13.82 -36.36 30.66
CA GLU A 60 12.42 -36.81 30.79
C GLU A 60 11.44 -35.96 29.96
N GLU A 61 11.75 -34.69 29.67
CA GLU A 61 10.86 -33.78 28.91
C GLU A 61 10.87 -34.08 27.38
N LEU A 62 11.91 -34.77 26.89
CA LEU A 62 12.16 -35.00 25.46
C LEU A 62 12.02 -36.47 25.03
N ALA A 63 11.84 -37.40 25.97
CA ALA A 63 11.71 -38.83 25.70
C ALA A 63 10.33 -39.23 25.14
N PHE A 64 10.31 -40.22 24.23
CA PHE A 64 9.09 -40.80 23.68
C PHE A 64 8.30 -41.52 24.79
N GLY A 65 7.12 -40.99 25.16
CA GLY A 65 6.31 -41.54 26.26
C GLY A 65 6.44 -40.81 27.61
N ALA A 66 7.04 -39.61 27.62
CA ALA A 66 7.12 -38.78 28.83
C ALA A 66 5.72 -38.57 29.49
N PRO A 67 5.64 -38.58 30.83
CA PRO A 67 4.39 -38.32 31.54
C PRO A 67 3.85 -36.92 31.19
N PRO A 68 2.52 -36.74 31.13
CA PRO A 68 1.92 -35.46 30.77
C PRO A 68 2.40 -34.35 31.72
N PRO A 69 2.54 -33.11 31.22
CA PRO A 69 2.98 -31.98 32.04
C PRO A 69 2.06 -31.81 33.25
N ASN A 70 2.63 -31.63 34.44
CA ASN A 70 1.86 -31.45 35.67
C ASN A 70 1.01 -30.16 35.57
N ARG A 71 -0.14 -30.12 36.27
CA ARG A 71 -1.09 -28.99 36.29
C ARG A 71 -0.40 -27.64 36.55
N GLN A 72 0.60 -27.61 37.45
CA GLN A 72 1.38 -26.41 37.76
C GLN A 72 2.18 -25.87 36.56
N GLN A 73 2.75 -26.75 35.74
CA GLN A 73 3.47 -26.34 34.54
C GLN A 73 2.49 -25.78 33.52
N ILE A 74 1.37 -26.47 33.27
CA ILE A 74 0.32 -26.00 32.36
C ILE A 74 -0.12 -24.59 32.79
N THR A 75 -0.34 -24.35 34.09
CA THR A 75 -0.65 -23.02 34.61
C THR A 75 0.43 -21.99 34.29
N LEU A 76 1.71 -22.28 34.55
CA LEU A 76 2.82 -21.37 34.22
C LEU A 76 2.87 -21.05 32.72
N TRP A 77 2.69 -22.07 31.87
CA TRP A 77 2.66 -21.89 30.41
C TRP A 77 1.50 -21.01 29.97
N VAL A 78 0.29 -21.23 30.51
CA VAL A 78 -0.88 -20.41 30.23
C VAL A 78 -0.66 -18.97 30.69
N LEU A 79 -0.11 -18.74 31.89
CA LEU A 79 0.21 -17.40 32.39
C LEU A 79 1.19 -16.65 31.49
N MET A 80 2.25 -17.33 31.04
CA MET A 80 3.25 -16.76 30.15
C MET A 80 2.67 -16.38 28.77
N LEU A 81 1.80 -17.22 28.20
CA LEU A 81 1.14 -16.93 26.93
C LEU A 81 0.11 -15.80 27.07
N LEU A 82 -0.63 -15.78 28.18
CA LEU A 82 -1.56 -14.69 28.51
C LEU A 82 -0.81 -13.37 28.68
N ALA A 83 0.34 -13.38 29.37
CA ALA A 83 1.20 -12.21 29.54
C ALA A 83 1.67 -11.67 28.18
N ALA A 84 2.02 -12.55 27.23
CA ALA A 84 2.40 -12.14 25.89
C ALA A 84 1.25 -11.43 25.16
N VAL A 85 0.04 -11.98 25.20
CA VAL A 85 -1.17 -11.38 24.59
C VAL A 85 -1.47 -10.01 25.19
N ILE A 86 -1.51 -9.92 26.52
CA ILE A 86 -1.78 -8.66 27.22
C ILE A 86 -0.71 -7.62 26.87
N PHE A 87 0.56 -8.02 26.84
CA PHE A 87 1.66 -7.11 26.51
C PHE A 87 1.57 -6.61 25.06
N GLY A 88 1.31 -7.49 24.10
CA GLY A 88 1.12 -7.12 22.70
C GLY A 88 -0.07 -6.17 22.51
N TYR A 89 -1.19 -6.46 23.18
CA TYR A 89 -2.39 -5.63 23.15
C TYR A 89 -2.09 -4.22 23.70
N THR A 90 -1.51 -4.16 24.91
CA THR A 90 -1.14 -2.91 25.58
C THR A 90 -0.17 -2.08 24.74
N ARG A 91 0.84 -2.72 24.14
CA ARG A 91 1.86 -2.05 23.33
C ARG A 91 1.28 -1.40 22.08
N TYR A 92 0.31 -2.04 21.43
CA TYR A 92 -0.38 -1.47 20.26
C TYR A 92 -1.25 -0.28 20.65
N ILE A 93 -2.11 -0.41 21.68
CA ILE A 93 -2.95 0.69 22.15
C ILE A 93 -2.08 1.90 22.56
N ALA A 94 -0.98 1.67 23.30
CA ALA A 94 -0.02 2.72 23.67
C ALA A 94 0.62 3.45 22.47
N PHE A 95 0.70 2.78 21.32
CA PHE A 95 1.29 3.35 20.11
C PHE A 95 0.29 4.22 19.35
N ILE A 96 -0.95 3.75 19.20
CA ILE A 96 -1.99 4.44 18.43
C ILE A 96 -2.67 5.55 19.22
N GLN A 97 -2.66 5.45 20.55
CA GLN A 97 -3.21 6.45 21.46
C GLN A 97 -2.08 7.00 22.31
N ALA A 98 -1.63 8.21 21.98
CA ALA A 98 -0.87 9.00 22.94
C ALA A 98 -1.81 9.33 24.11
N PRO A 99 -1.51 8.93 25.36
CA PRO A 99 -2.38 9.25 26.47
C PRO A 99 -2.33 10.77 26.70
N ASP A 100 -3.42 11.46 26.39
CA ASP A 100 -3.57 12.85 26.81
C ASP A 100 -3.44 12.89 28.35
N THR A 101 -2.65 13.83 28.85
CA THR A 101 -2.41 13.96 30.28
C THR A 101 -3.56 14.75 30.90
N VAL A 102 -4.25 14.17 31.89
CA VAL A 102 -5.33 14.88 32.59
C VAL A 102 -4.73 16.03 33.41
N VAL A 103 -5.02 17.27 32.99
CA VAL A 103 -4.62 18.50 33.69
C VAL A 103 -5.49 18.71 34.93
N GLY A 104 -6.78 18.40 34.81
CA GLY A 104 -7.69 18.30 35.94
C GLY A 104 -9.12 18.02 35.49
N THR A 105 -10.01 17.85 36.46
CA THR A 105 -11.43 17.59 36.20
C THR A 105 -12.30 18.60 36.91
N LEU A 106 -13.27 19.16 36.20
CA LEU A 106 -14.26 20.08 36.71
C LEU A 106 -15.58 19.34 36.90
N ALA A 107 -16.12 19.34 38.12
CA ALA A 107 -17.48 18.92 38.40
C ALA A 107 -18.32 20.17 38.73
N VAL A 108 -19.37 20.40 37.96
CA VAL A 108 -20.27 21.54 38.11
C VAL A 108 -21.62 21.02 38.57
N THR A 109 -22.18 21.62 39.62
CA THR A 109 -23.54 21.36 40.13
C THR A 109 -24.29 22.67 40.28
N SER A 110 -25.61 22.61 40.51
CA SER A 110 -26.44 23.79 40.78
C SER A 110 -26.01 24.60 42.02
N SER A 111 -25.16 24.02 42.88
CA SER A 111 -24.65 24.63 44.12
C SER A 111 -23.22 25.18 44.00
N GLY A 112 -22.56 25.06 42.84
CA GLY A 112 -21.20 25.56 42.61
C GLY A 112 -20.33 24.63 41.75
N GLN A 113 -19.05 24.97 41.63
CA GLN A 113 -18.07 24.19 40.88
C GLN A 113 -16.98 23.61 41.80
N THR A 114 -16.57 22.37 41.53
CA THR A 114 -15.45 21.70 42.22
C THR A 114 -14.40 21.30 41.20
N TRP A 115 -13.19 21.83 41.34
CA TRP A 115 -12.04 21.44 40.54
C TRP A 115 -11.22 20.38 41.28
N LYS A 116 -10.73 19.38 40.55
CA LYS A 116 -9.78 18.40 41.05
C LYS A 116 -8.55 18.44 40.17
N ASP A 117 -7.42 18.79 40.78
CA ASP A 117 -6.13 18.85 40.11
C ASP A 117 -5.70 17.49 39.58
N GLY A 118 -5.16 17.52 38.35
CA GLY A 118 -4.45 16.42 37.72
C GLY A 118 -2.95 16.68 37.73
N ARG A 119 -2.31 16.48 36.58
CA ARG A 119 -0.89 16.80 36.38
C ARG A 119 -0.73 18.20 35.78
N PRO A 120 0.24 19.01 36.22
CA PRO A 120 0.48 20.31 35.62
C PRO A 120 0.88 20.15 34.15
N ILE A 121 0.60 21.19 33.36
CA ILE A 121 1.03 21.28 31.96
C ILE A 121 2.56 21.27 31.93
N SER A 122 3.15 20.33 31.20
CA SER A 122 4.61 20.13 31.20
C SER A 122 5.36 21.03 30.23
N GLN A 123 4.68 21.56 29.22
CA GLN A 123 5.25 22.33 28.12
C GLN A 123 4.15 23.08 27.36
N THR A 124 4.51 24.08 26.56
CA THR A 124 3.56 24.81 25.71
C THR A 124 2.79 23.85 24.81
N SER A 125 1.47 23.79 24.98
CA SER A 125 0.60 22.86 24.27
C SER A 125 -0.81 23.44 24.11
N PHE A 126 -1.58 22.89 23.19
CA PHE A 126 -3.02 23.10 23.16
C PHE A 126 -3.67 22.36 24.34
N LEU A 127 -4.93 22.66 24.64
CA LEU A 127 -5.70 21.91 25.64
C LEU A 127 -6.92 21.27 25.00
N LYS A 128 -7.37 20.14 25.53
CA LYS A 128 -8.60 19.47 25.14
C LYS A 128 -9.60 19.53 26.29
N VAL A 129 -10.83 19.92 25.99
CA VAL A 129 -11.96 19.81 26.92
C VAL A 129 -12.78 18.60 26.54
N VAL A 130 -12.99 17.69 27.50
CA VAL A 130 -13.71 16.44 27.29
C VAL A 130 -14.87 16.36 28.26
N ASN A 131 -16.09 16.17 27.77
CA ASN A 131 -17.24 15.94 28.65
C ASN A 131 -17.25 14.49 29.13
N LEU A 132 -17.25 14.25 30.44
CA LEU A 132 -17.27 12.89 31.00
C LEU A 132 -18.70 12.32 31.08
N THR A 133 -19.70 13.19 31.01
CA THR A 133 -21.14 12.87 31.02
C THR A 133 -21.81 13.47 29.78
N PRO A 134 -22.91 12.89 29.27
CA PRO A 134 -23.67 13.48 28.17
C PRO A 134 -24.15 14.89 28.53
N VAL A 135 -24.06 15.81 27.58
CA VAL A 135 -24.43 17.21 27.75
C VAL A 135 -25.90 17.38 27.39
N LYS A 136 -26.70 17.97 28.30
CA LYS A 136 -28.15 18.14 28.13
C LYS A 136 -28.57 19.58 27.83
N GLU A 137 -27.69 20.54 28.07
CA GLU A 137 -27.85 21.96 27.82
C GLU A 137 -26.48 22.54 27.42
N ASP A 138 -26.46 23.65 26.70
CA ASP A 138 -25.21 24.25 26.21
C ASP A 138 -24.31 24.66 27.39
N ILE A 139 -23.03 24.32 27.31
CA ILE A 139 -22.03 24.68 28.32
C ILE A 139 -21.09 25.70 27.72
N HIS A 140 -21.00 26.85 28.37
CA HIS A 140 -20.14 27.96 27.97
C HIS A 140 -19.02 28.14 28.99
N LEU A 141 -17.77 27.98 28.57
CA LEU A 141 -16.61 28.10 29.46
C LEU A 141 -15.41 28.77 28.78
N ARG A 142 -14.51 29.29 29.60
CA ARG A 142 -13.20 29.83 29.19
C ARG A 142 -12.10 29.22 30.05
N LEU A 143 -10.96 28.98 29.43
CA LEU A 143 -9.74 28.58 30.12
C LEU A 143 -8.90 29.82 30.38
N VAL A 144 -8.54 30.07 31.63
CA VAL A 144 -7.69 31.20 32.02
C VAL A 144 -6.39 30.66 32.60
N GLY A 145 -5.29 31.20 32.12
CA GLY A 145 -3.96 30.71 32.46
C GLY A 145 -2.85 31.64 32.01
N ARG A 146 -1.68 31.04 31.76
CA ARG A 146 -0.47 31.73 31.31
C ARG A 146 0.19 30.96 30.17
N LEU A 147 0.82 31.72 29.28
CA LEU A 147 1.61 31.22 28.17
C LEU A 147 3.06 31.72 28.35
N GLU A 148 3.99 30.78 28.46
CA GLU A 148 5.41 31.05 28.34
C GLU A 148 5.78 30.93 26.86
N ALA A 149 5.61 32.03 26.11
CA ALA A 149 5.84 32.08 24.68
C ALA A 149 7.35 32.08 24.38
N LEU A 150 7.78 31.12 23.57
CA LEU A 150 9.16 31.02 23.09
C LEU A 150 9.28 31.71 21.73
N GLU A 151 10.10 32.74 21.66
CA GLU A 151 10.49 33.42 20.42
C GLU A 151 11.97 33.12 20.12
N PRO A 152 12.31 32.51 18.97
CA PRO A 152 13.71 32.20 18.66
C PRO A 152 14.48 33.48 18.40
N ASN A 153 15.69 33.58 18.97
CA ASN A 153 16.59 34.68 18.63
C ASN A 153 17.03 34.51 17.17
N ARG A 154 17.09 35.62 16.43
CA ARG A 154 17.38 35.63 14.98
C ARG A 154 18.63 36.43 14.67
N ASP A 155 19.31 36.06 13.59
CA ASP A 155 20.40 36.83 13.01
C ASP A 155 19.90 38.03 12.19
N THR A 156 20.83 38.78 11.59
CA THR A 156 20.52 39.94 10.74
C THR A 156 19.75 39.60 9.47
N ALA A 157 19.72 38.33 9.06
CA ALA A 157 18.95 37.83 7.93
C ALA A 157 17.58 37.26 8.36
N GLY A 158 17.25 37.33 9.65
CA GLY A 158 15.99 36.82 10.22
C GLY A 158 15.97 35.30 10.44
N VAL A 159 17.11 34.61 10.34
CA VAL A 159 17.22 33.16 10.54
C VAL A 159 17.46 32.85 12.03
N PRO A 160 16.74 31.88 12.62
CA PRO A 160 16.96 31.46 14.00
C PRO A 160 18.40 31.01 14.28
N ILE A 161 18.96 31.42 15.43
CA ILE A 161 20.33 31.12 15.83
C ILE A 161 20.42 30.04 16.91
N MET A 162 21.52 29.27 16.85
CA MET A 162 21.86 28.22 17.81
C MET A 162 23.09 28.63 18.63
N ASP A 163 23.15 28.22 19.90
CA ASP A 163 24.33 28.40 20.75
C ASP A 163 25.50 27.50 20.29
N ALA A 164 26.66 27.60 20.96
CA ALA A 164 27.84 26.80 20.63
C ALA A 164 27.66 25.28 20.86
N ASP A 165 26.74 24.90 21.77
CA ASP A 165 26.38 23.50 22.04
C ASP A 165 25.34 22.96 21.03
N GLY A 166 24.84 23.85 20.18
CA GLY A 166 23.84 23.59 19.16
C GLY A 166 22.44 23.36 19.73
N ASN A 167 22.07 24.12 20.76
CA ASN A 167 20.68 24.28 21.18
C ASN A 167 20.09 25.54 20.54
N TRP A 168 18.80 25.49 20.21
CA TRP A 168 18.06 26.67 19.76
C TRP A 168 17.99 27.71 20.87
N THR A 169 18.30 28.96 20.55
CA THR A 169 18.24 30.05 21.53
C THR A 169 16.90 30.78 21.44
N PHE A 170 16.27 31.02 22.59
CA PHE A 170 14.95 31.65 22.67
C PHE A 170 14.96 32.81 23.66
N THR A 171 14.15 33.82 23.37
CA THR A 171 13.64 34.78 24.34
C THR A 171 12.28 34.29 24.83
N GLN A 172 12.11 34.21 26.15
CA GLN A 172 10.87 33.75 26.78
C GLN A 172 10.03 34.95 27.24
N TYR A 173 8.76 34.97 26.83
CA TYR A 173 7.79 35.97 27.25
C TYR A 173 6.67 35.31 28.04
N ASN A 174 6.41 35.80 29.26
CA ASN A 174 5.32 35.31 30.09
C ASN A 174 4.09 36.18 29.88
N LEU A 175 3.10 35.65 29.19
CA LEU A 175 1.88 36.34 28.80
C LEU A 175 0.67 35.77 29.57
N PRO A 176 -0.23 36.60 30.12
CA PRO A 176 -1.52 36.12 30.58
C PRO A 176 -2.32 35.62 29.35
N GLN A 177 -2.96 34.47 29.49
CA GLN A 177 -3.67 33.81 28.38
C GLN A 177 -5.08 33.44 28.78
N THR A 178 -6.04 33.76 27.92
CA THR A 178 -7.44 33.34 28.06
C THR A 178 -7.89 32.73 26.73
N SER A 179 -8.60 31.60 26.78
CA SER A 179 -9.18 31.01 25.57
C SER A 179 -10.36 31.85 25.07
N ASP A 180 -10.70 31.69 23.80
CA ASP A 180 -12.02 32.07 23.34
C ASP A 180 -13.11 31.29 24.11
N GLU A 181 -14.35 31.74 23.97
CA GLU A 181 -15.49 31.07 24.57
C GLU A 181 -15.71 29.70 23.93
N ILE A 182 -15.61 28.66 24.75
CA ILE A 182 -15.79 27.27 24.35
C ILE A 182 -17.25 26.90 24.61
N ILE A 183 -17.95 26.54 23.54
CA ILE A 183 -19.37 26.14 23.58
C ILE A 183 -19.45 24.62 23.34
N ILE A 184 -19.97 23.88 24.33
CA ILE A 184 -20.28 22.46 24.20
C ILE A 184 -21.81 22.32 24.09
N PRO A 185 -22.36 21.99 22.89
CA PRO A 185 -23.79 22.05 22.66
C PRO A 185 -24.57 20.94 23.38
N ALA A 186 -25.85 21.21 23.65
CA ALA A 186 -26.82 20.24 24.14
C ALA A 186 -26.93 19.04 23.20
N GLY A 187 -27.07 17.83 23.76
CA GLY A 187 -27.08 16.59 23.00
C GLY A 187 -25.70 16.01 22.70
N THR A 188 -24.61 16.71 23.06
CA THR A 188 -23.25 16.20 22.89
C THR A 188 -23.06 14.90 23.68
N PRO A 189 -22.70 13.78 23.02
CA PRO A 189 -22.52 12.51 23.69
C PRO A 189 -21.33 12.58 24.66
N ALA A 190 -21.35 11.74 25.69
CA ALA A 190 -20.20 11.61 26.60
C ALA A 190 -18.91 11.34 25.82
N ARG A 191 -17.80 11.92 26.27
CA ARG A 191 -16.44 11.81 25.74
C ARG A 191 -16.21 12.52 24.40
N SER A 192 -17.05 13.49 24.07
CA SER A 192 -16.76 14.41 22.96
C SER A 192 -15.61 15.33 23.36
N VAL A 193 -14.72 15.61 22.41
CA VAL A 193 -13.48 16.34 22.62
C VAL A 193 -13.55 17.66 21.87
N VAL A 194 -13.26 18.76 22.56
CA VAL A 194 -13.06 20.07 21.95
C VAL A 194 -11.61 20.46 22.12
N LEU A 195 -10.90 20.72 21.02
CA LEU A 195 -9.54 21.25 21.05
C LEU A 195 -9.60 22.77 21.21
N VAL A 196 -8.85 23.30 22.16
CA VAL A 196 -8.67 24.73 22.41
C VAL A 196 -7.48 25.19 21.58
N GLU A 197 -7.74 26.07 20.61
CA GLU A 197 -6.72 26.50 19.64
C GLU A 197 -5.70 27.49 20.23
N GLN A 198 -5.97 28.05 21.41
CA GLN A 198 -5.01 28.86 22.16
C GLN A 198 -4.00 27.99 22.90
N ALA A 199 -2.73 28.40 22.87
CA ALA A 199 -1.64 27.72 23.56
C ALA A 199 -1.63 28.04 25.06
N PHE A 200 -1.35 27.05 25.90
CA PHE A 200 -1.16 27.24 27.34
C PHE A 200 0.14 26.57 27.80
N THR A 201 0.77 27.18 28.80
CA THR A 201 1.87 26.56 29.56
C THR A 201 1.46 26.35 31.02
N HIS A 202 0.47 27.11 31.50
CA HIS A 202 -0.15 26.92 32.81
C HIS A 202 -1.65 27.19 32.73
N LEU A 203 -2.46 26.39 33.41
CA LEU A 203 -3.90 26.61 33.59
C LEU A 203 -4.13 27.10 35.02
N ASP A 204 -4.62 28.34 35.17
CA ASP A 204 -4.87 28.92 36.48
C ASP A 204 -6.29 28.61 36.97
N ARG A 205 -7.29 28.71 36.09
CA ARG A 205 -8.70 28.37 36.39
C ARG A 205 -9.53 28.10 35.15
N VAL A 206 -10.68 27.46 35.36
CA VAL A 206 -11.75 27.33 34.38
C VAL A 206 -12.88 28.27 34.79
N GLU A 207 -13.22 29.20 33.91
CA GLU A 207 -14.34 30.12 34.12
C GLU A 207 -15.57 29.61 33.39
N LEU A 208 -16.67 29.42 34.11
CA LEU A 208 -17.98 29.19 33.49
C LEU A 208 -18.59 30.54 33.13
N VAL A 209 -18.92 30.73 31.86
CA VAL A 209 -19.61 31.95 31.40
C VAL A 209 -21.04 31.93 31.93
N GLN A 210 -21.67 30.75 31.99
CA GLN A 210 -22.98 30.52 32.61
C GLN A 210 -22.98 29.18 33.37
N PRO A 211 -23.53 29.11 34.59
CA PRO A 211 -23.63 27.85 35.33
C PRO A 211 -24.73 26.96 34.71
N PRO A 212 -24.44 25.69 34.38
CA PRO A 212 -25.44 24.74 33.91
C PRO A 212 -26.44 24.43 35.03
N ALA A 213 -27.73 24.33 34.69
CA ALA A 213 -28.80 23.92 35.61
C ALA A 213 -28.66 22.45 36.04
N GLN A 214 -28.06 21.59 35.21
CA GLN A 214 -27.81 20.18 35.49
C GLN A 214 -26.34 19.89 35.79
N PRO A 215 -26.04 18.86 36.61
CA PRO A 215 -24.66 18.50 36.91
C PRO A 215 -23.89 18.04 35.69
N VAL A 216 -22.70 18.60 35.47
CA VAL A 216 -21.78 18.18 34.40
C VAL A 216 -20.40 17.89 34.95
N LYS A 217 -19.74 16.87 34.41
CA LYS A 217 -18.32 16.60 34.65
C LYS A 217 -17.53 16.79 33.36
N LEU A 218 -16.51 17.63 33.42
CA LEU A 218 -15.56 17.88 32.34
C LEU A 218 -14.15 17.47 32.78
N ALA A 219 -13.33 17.04 31.83
CA ALA A 219 -11.90 16.84 32.00
C ALA A 219 -11.14 17.77 31.05
N ILE A 220 -10.10 18.41 31.55
CA ILE A 220 -9.14 19.17 30.73
C ILE A 220 -7.91 18.30 30.58
N LEU A 221 -7.49 18.09 29.34
CA LEU A 221 -6.38 17.22 28.99
C LEU A 221 -5.33 18.00 28.18
N GLN A 222 -4.05 17.71 28.44
CA GLN A 222 -2.91 18.15 27.64
C GLN A 222 -2.57 17.03 26.63
N PRO A 223 -2.76 17.23 25.33
CA PRO A 223 -2.30 16.29 24.32
C PRO A 223 -0.77 16.28 24.19
N GLU A 224 -0.21 15.15 23.74
CA GLU A 224 1.19 15.15 23.25
C GLU A 224 1.27 16.02 21.99
N ASN A 225 2.31 16.85 21.89
CA ASN A 225 2.55 17.70 20.73
C ASN A 225 3.15 16.85 19.61
N THR A 226 2.29 16.17 18.86
CA THR A 226 2.67 15.39 17.68
C THR A 226 2.61 16.26 16.43
N VAL A 227 3.44 15.97 15.42
CA VAL A 227 3.37 16.68 14.12
C VAL A 227 1.96 16.67 13.53
N ALA A 228 1.24 15.55 13.64
CA ALA A 228 -0.14 15.42 13.14
C ALA A 228 -1.12 16.39 13.82
N LEU A 229 -0.86 16.86 15.04
CA LEU A 229 -1.69 17.85 15.73
C LEU A 229 -1.62 19.23 15.04
N PHE A 230 -0.49 19.53 14.39
CA PHE A 230 -0.25 20.81 13.70
C PHE A 230 -0.53 20.73 12.20
N ALA A 231 -0.62 19.52 11.65
CA ALA A 231 -0.90 19.30 10.24
C ALA A 231 -2.38 19.61 9.93
N ARG A 232 -2.64 20.39 8.88
CA ARG A 232 -3.99 20.75 8.46
C ARG A 232 -4.40 20.00 7.19
N SER A 233 -5.68 19.76 7.01
CA SER A 233 -6.25 19.24 5.77
C SER A 233 -6.74 20.39 4.88
N GLY A 234 -6.61 20.24 3.57
CA GLY A 234 -7.13 21.15 2.55
C GLY A 234 -6.04 21.91 1.78
N HIS A 235 -6.49 22.64 0.74
CA HIS A 235 -5.62 23.32 -0.23
C HIS A 235 -5.18 24.74 0.17
N THR A 236 -5.75 25.30 1.24
CA THR A 236 -5.44 26.66 1.73
C THR A 236 -5.00 26.57 3.18
N VAL A 237 -3.72 26.26 3.39
CA VAL A 237 -3.11 26.12 4.71
C VAL A 237 -2.21 27.32 4.97
N VAL A 238 -2.29 27.89 6.17
CA VAL A 238 -1.37 28.96 6.59
C VAL A 238 0.03 28.36 6.75
N PRO A 239 1.09 28.99 6.22
CA PRO A 239 2.44 28.48 6.39
C PRO A 239 2.85 28.48 7.87
N ILE A 240 3.53 27.41 8.27
CA ILE A 240 4.10 27.24 9.62
C ILE A 240 5.62 27.31 9.55
N SER A 241 6.26 27.58 10.68
CA SER A 241 7.72 27.49 10.81
C SER A 241 8.14 26.28 11.62
N VAL A 242 9.23 25.64 11.22
CA VAL A 242 9.76 24.42 11.83
C VAL A 242 11.24 24.61 12.13
N LEU A 243 11.62 24.32 13.37
CA LEU A 243 13.01 24.16 13.80
C LEU A 243 13.26 22.67 13.97
N GLY A 244 14.29 22.13 13.34
CA GLY A 244 14.59 20.72 13.49
C GLY A 244 15.85 20.28 12.79
N ARG A 245 15.99 18.96 12.65
CA ARG A 245 17.18 18.33 12.07
C ARG A 245 16.82 17.30 11.00
N ILE A 246 17.58 17.30 9.90
CA ILE A 246 17.50 16.24 8.90
C ILE A 246 18.02 14.94 9.51
N ASN A 247 17.13 13.97 9.71
CA ASN A 247 17.43 12.73 10.45
C ASN A 247 17.60 11.49 9.57
N SER A 248 17.52 11.65 8.26
CA SER A 248 17.80 10.59 7.29
C SER A 248 18.50 11.14 6.06
N ASP A 249 19.13 10.25 5.30
CA ASP A 249 19.65 10.56 3.97
C ASP A 249 18.55 11.11 3.04
N PRO A 250 18.81 12.22 2.30
CA PRO A 250 17.86 12.79 1.34
C PRO A 250 17.50 11.84 0.19
N TRP A 251 16.23 11.82 -0.21
CA TRP A 251 15.80 11.09 -1.41
C TRP A 251 15.80 12.03 -2.61
N VAL A 252 16.84 11.92 -3.43
CA VAL A 252 17.06 12.80 -4.58
C VAL A 252 16.46 12.20 -5.84
N TYR A 253 15.55 12.93 -6.47
CA TYR A 253 14.99 12.67 -7.80
C TYR A 253 15.47 13.74 -8.78
N SER A 254 15.31 13.51 -10.08
CA SER A 254 15.69 14.48 -11.12
C SER A 254 14.90 15.80 -11.05
N PHE A 255 13.72 15.79 -10.45
CA PHE A 255 12.78 16.93 -10.42
C PHE A 255 12.36 17.34 -8.99
N LYS A 256 12.85 16.68 -7.93
CA LYS A 256 12.63 17.05 -6.52
C LYS A 256 13.58 16.32 -5.57
N THR A 257 13.76 16.81 -4.35
CA THR A 257 14.37 16.08 -3.23
C THR A 257 13.39 15.96 -2.07
N ILE A 258 13.33 14.79 -1.43
CA ILE A 258 12.51 14.57 -0.22
C ILE A 258 13.44 14.45 0.98
N LEU A 259 13.20 15.29 1.99
CA LEU A 259 13.90 15.30 3.27
C LEU A 259 12.99 14.73 4.37
N SER A 260 13.56 13.96 5.29
CA SER A 260 12.93 13.61 6.56
C SER A 260 13.52 14.50 7.65
N VAL A 261 12.68 15.36 8.22
CA VAL A 261 13.09 16.27 9.30
C VAL A 261 12.42 15.81 10.58
N LYS A 262 13.24 15.62 11.62
CA LYS A 262 12.76 15.52 13.00
C LYS A 262 12.59 16.94 13.53
N PRO A 263 11.36 17.43 13.72
CA PRO A 263 11.16 18.73 14.33
C PRO A 263 11.53 18.68 15.82
N ASP A 264 12.18 19.73 16.29
CA ASP A 264 12.33 20.03 17.72
C ASP A 264 11.21 20.97 18.16
N PHE A 265 10.90 21.98 17.33
CA PHE A 265 9.82 22.93 17.58
C PHE A 265 9.02 23.26 16.30
N ILE A 266 7.73 23.53 16.48
CA ILE A 266 6.81 24.00 15.43
C ILE A 266 6.13 25.29 15.88
N GLN A 267 6.12 26.29 15.01
CA GLN A 267 5.32 27.50 15.17
C GLN A 267 4.03 27.36 14.36
N TYR A 268 2.91 27.19 15.06
CA TYR A 268 1.63 26.83 14.45
C TYR A 268 0.96 27.97 13.65
N GLN A 269 1.17 29.23 14.06
CA GLN A 269 0.68 30.42 13.35
C GLN A 269 1.84 31.39 13.10
N PRO A 270 1.85 32.14 11.98
CA PRO A 270 2.76 33.26 11.82
C PRO A 270 2.66 34.16 13.06
N ASP A 271 3.80 34.45 13.70
CA ASP A 271 3.91 35.25 14.92
C ASP A 271 3.36 34.61 16.22
N GLY A 272 2.94 33.34 16.19
CA GLY A 272 2.58 32.56 17.37
C GLY A 272 3.80 31.98 18.12
N PRO A 273 3.60 31.35 19.30
CA PRO A 273 4.68 30.71 20.05
C PRO A 273 5.19 29.44 19.35
N PHE A 274 6.44 29.06 19.64
CA PHE A 274 6.98 27.76 19.26
C PHE A 274 6.56 26.67 20.25
N PHE A 275 6.03 25.57 19.72
CA PHE A 275 5.63 24.38 20.46
C PHE A 275 6.73 23.32 20.36
N PRO A 276 7.21 22.75 21.47
CA PRO A 276 8.10 21.60 21.42
C PRO A 276 7.36 20.39 20.85
N VAL A 277 8.03 19.60 20.00
CA VAL A 277 7.43 18.42 19.35
C VAL A 277 7.95 17.13 19.98
N ASP A 278 7.04 16.30 20.46
CA ASP A 278 7.38 15.07 21.18
C ASP A 278 7.69 13.91 20.22
N ARG A 279 6.94 13.82 19.12
CA ARG A 279 6.92 12.66 18.22
C ARG A 279 6.61 13.03 16.77
N GLN A 280 6.96 12.08 15.91
CA GLN A 280 6.75 12.04 14.46
C GLN A 280 7.72 12.94 13.69
N ASN A 281 8.06 12.50 12.48
CA ASN A 281 8.85 13.28 11.53
C ASN A 281 7.94 14.04 10.55
N ILE A 282 8.51 15.05 9.91
CA ILE A 282 7.89 15.76 8.78
C ILE A 282 8.60 15.32 7.50
N ARG A 283 7.81 15.01 6.46
CA ARG A 283 8.33 14.79 5.11
C ARG A 283 8.31 16.10 4.34
N ILE A 284 9.47 16.60 3.93
CA ILE A 284 9.60 17.88 3.23
C ILE A 284 10.01 17.62 1.77
N THR A 285 9.24 18.14 0.82
CA THR A 285 9.57 18.13 -0.60
C THR A 285 10.19 19.45 -0.99
N VAL A 286 11.41 19.39 -1.54
CA VAL A 286 12.21 20.52 -2.01
C VAL A 286 12.29 20.46 -3.53
N ASP A 287 11.81 21.50 -4.21
CA ASP A 287 11.91 21.61 -5.67
C ASP A 287 13.34 22.06 -6.08
N PRO A 288 13.88 21.63 -7.24
CA PRO A 288 15.26 21.95 -7.67
C PRO A 288 15.57 23.44 -7.81
N GLU A 289 14.53 24.27 -7.99
CA GLU A 289 14.63 25.72 -8.06
C GLU A 289 14.87 26.37 -6.69
N THR A 290 14.82 25.60 -5.59
CA THR A 290 15.03 26.14 -4.24
C THR A 290 16.48 26.60 -4.05
N PRO A 291 16.73 27.83 -3.56
CA PRO A 291 18.08 28.30 -3.27
C PRO A 291 18.85 27.34 -2.34
N GLY A 292 20.09 27.00 -2.71
CA GLY A 292 20.90 26.05 -1.93
C GLY A 292 20.52 24.57 -2.10
N TYR A 293 19.70 24.23 -3.09
CA TYR A 293 19.23 22.86 -3.37
C TYR A 293 20.37 21.83 -3.36
N GLU A 294 21.53 22.11 -3.98
CA GLU A 294 22.65 21.17 -4.06
C GLU A 294 23.17 20.73 -2.68
N ARG A 295 23.15 21.64 -1.69
CA ARG A 295 23.55 21.33 -0.31
C ARG A 295 22.52 20.49 0.44
N LEU A 296 21.26 20.49 -0.01
CA LEU A 296 20.17 19.70 0.54
C LEU A 296 19.99 18.36 -0.21
N ALA A 297 20.37 18.32 -1.49
CA ALA A 297 20.24 17.17 -2.39
C ALA A 297 21.51 16.29 -2.41
N CYS A 298 22.16 16.11 -1.26
CA CYS A 298 23.33 15.26 -1.13
C CYS A 298 23.39 14.57 0.25
N SER A 299 24.16 13.49 0.34
CA SER A 299 24.32 12.69 1.57
C SER A 299 24.84 13.51 2.76
N ALA A 300 25.63 14.56 2.49
CA ALA A 300 26.18 15.45 3.50
C ALA A 300 25.10 16.26 4.24
N ALA A 301 23.89 16.38 3.69
CA ALA A 301 22.78 17.06 4.35
C ALA A 301 22.26 16.32 5.61
N TYR A 302 22.58 15.03 5.75
CA TYR A 302 22.24 14.28 6.95
C TYR A 302 22.88 14.90 8.20
N GLY A 303 22.05 15.19 9.20
CA GLY A 303 22.48 15.81 10.45
C GLY A 303 22.42 17.33 10.46
N TYR A 304 22.18 17.99 9.33
CA TYR A 304 22.01 19.44 9.29
C TYR A 304 20.80 19.89 10.08
N ASP A 305 21.00 20.91 10.90
CA ASP A 305 19.94 21.67 11.55
C ASP A 305 19.33 22.62 10.50
N VAL A 306 18.00 22.66 10.45
CA VAL A 306 17.25 23.38 9.43
C VAL A 306 16.13 24.21 10.05
N TYR A 307 15.98 25.41 9.52
CA TYR A 307 14.79 26.24 9.69
C TYR A 307 13.97 26.18 8.41
N VAL A 308 12.70 25.80 8.52
CA VAL A 308 11.83 25.59 7.36
C VAL A 308 10.52 26.35 7.56
N THR A 309 10.05 27.02 6.51
CA THR A 309 8.73 27.65 6.48
C THR A 309 7.92 27.10 5.30
N GLY A 310 6.70 26.64 5.56
CA GLY A 310 5.84 26.11 4.50
C GLY A 310 4.50 25.57 5.02
N GLU A 311 3.66 25.13 4.10
CA GLU A 311 2.35 24.55 4.40
C GLU A 311 2.52 23.12 4.93
N LEU A 312 2.23 22.89 6.22
CA LEU A 312 2.22 21.55 6.80
C LEU A 312 0.84 20.92 6.63
N VAL A 313 0.77 19.94 5.73
CA VAL A 313 -0.47 19.29 5.35
C VAL A 313 -0.51 17.88 5.93
N SER A 314 -1.70 17.46 6.34
CA SER A 314 -1.96 16.06 6.64
C SER A 314 -1.81 15.21 5.37
N ALA A 315 -1.44 13.95 5.53
CA ALA A 315 -1.38 13.04 4.40
C ALA A 315 -2.81 12.66 3.97
N PRO A 316 -3.15 12.71 2.68
CA PRO A 316 -4.49 12.37 2.23
C PRO A 316 -4.76 10.87 2.39
N HIS A 317 -6.01 10.54 2.68
CA HIS A 317 -6.52 9.18 2.55
C HIS A 317 -6.76 8.83 1.07
N SER A 318 -6.91 7.54 0.77
CA SER A 318 -7.14 7.09 -0.59
C SER A 318 -8.42 7.68 -1.17
N SER A 319 -8.33 8.35 -2.32
CA SER A 319 -9.50 8.86 -3.06
C SER A 319 -10.46 7.77 -3.54
N ASN A 320 -9.98 6.54 -3.69
CA ASN A 320 -10.80 5.38 -4.02
C ASN A 320 -10.55 4.25 -3.02
N LYS A 321 -11.60 3.52 -2.64
CA LYS A 321 -11.58 2.47 -1.60
C LYS A 321 -10.50 1.38 -1.77
N ALA A 322 -10.25 0.91 -3.00
CA ALA A 322 -9.18 -0.06 -3.29
C ALA A 322 -7.82 0.58 -3.68
N GLY A 323 -7.70 1.91 -3.56
CA GLY A 323 -6.49 2.66 -3.87
C GLY A 323 -5.43 2.59 -2.77
N PHE A 324 -4.29 3.20 -3.02
CA PHE A 324 -3.24 3.33 -2.01
C PHE A 324 -3.60 4.40 -0.99
N ASP A 325 -3.58 4.05 0.28
CA ASP A 325 -3.82 4.98 1.38
C ASP A 325 -2.49 5.53 1.92
N GLN A 326 -2.15 6.74 1.48
CA GLN A 326 -0.91 7.42 1.87
C GLN A 326 -0.88 7.79 3.34
N ALA A 327 -2.01 8.22 3.92
CA ALA A 327 -2.12 8.54 5.34
C ALA A 327 -1.76 7.34 6.22
N ASN A 328 -2.34 6.17 5.94
CA ASN A 328 -2.05 4.93 6.65
C ASN A 328 -0.59 4.48 6.44
N TYR A 329 -0.06 4.65 5.22
CA TYR A 329 1.35 4.39 4.95
C TYR A 329 2.26 5.30 5.79
N LEU A 330 2.13 6.62 5.70
CA LEU A 330 3.01 7.56 6.43
C LEU A 330 2.89 7.41 7.95
N ARG A 331 1.69 7.16 8.47
CA ARG A 331 1.46 6.84 9.88
C ARG A 331 2.25 5.61 10.32
N SER A 332 2.27 4.57 9.49
CA SER A 332 3.05 3.34 9.76
C SER A 332 4.57 3.60 9.82
N TYR A 333 5.04 4.69 9.23
CA TYR A 333 6.45 5.13 9.26
C TYR A 333 6.71 6.26 10.26
N ASN A 334 5.76 6.56 11.15
CA ASN A 334 5.86 7.64 12.14
C ASN A 334 6.09 9.03 11.51
N ILE A 335 5.49 9.27 10.35
CA ILE A 335 5.46 10.58 9.68
C ILE A 335 4.08 11.19 9.94
N GLY A 336 4.05 12.36 10.59
CA GLY A 336 2.81 12.99 11.04
C GLY A 336 2.24 14.02 10.07
N GLY A 337 3.06 14.49 9.14
CA GLY A 337 2.67 15.49 8.16
C GLY A 337 3.69 15.62 7.03
N GLN A 338 3.28 16.30 5.98
CA GLN A 338 4.10 16.57 4.81
C GLN A 338 4.08 18.05 4.46
N MET A 339 5.18 18.53 3.90
CA MET A 339 5.33 19.92 3.50
C MET A 339 5.94 19.97 2.12
N ARG A 340 5.38 20.78 1.22
CA ARG A 340 5.98 21.07 -0.07
C ARG A 340 6.46 22.51 -0.07
N LEU A 341 7.77 22.69 -0.19
CA LEU A 341 8.36 24.03 -0.24
C LEU A 341 8.08 24.63 -1.61
N ARG A 342 7.44 25.80 -1.62
CA ARG A 342 7.29 26.62 -2.82
C ARG A 342 8.26 27.78 -2.70
N VAL A 343 9.01 28.05 -3.77
CA VAL A 343 9.90 29.21 -3.80
C VAL A 343 9.03 30.48 -3.87
N PRO A 344 9.07 31.35 -2.85
CA PRO A 344 8.32 32.59 -2.89
C PRO A 344 8.88 33.51 -3.98
N ARG A 345 8.02 34.35 -4.58
CA ARG A 345 8.47 35.34 -5.58
C ARG A 345 9.38 36.40 -4.97
N GLU A 346 9.11 36.78 -3.72
CA GLU A 346 9.86 37.74 -2.92
C GLU A 346 9.93 37.22 -1.47
N GLY A 347 11.07 37.39 -0.79
CA GLY A 347 11.28 36.95 0.59
C GLY A 347 12.44 35.95 0.78
N PRO A 348 12.70 35.52 2.02
CA PRO A 348 13.75 34.57 2.32
C PRO A 348 13.45 33.17 1.75
N ALA A 349 14.49 32.36 1.54
CA ALA A 349 14.33 31.00 1.10
C ALA A 349 13.45 30.20 2.10
N PRO A 350 12.57 29.31 1.62
CA PRO A 350 11.65 28.55 2.47
C PRO A 350 12.36 27.53 3.37
N ILE A 351 13.67 27.33 3.17
CA ILE A 351 14.53 26.47 3.99
C ILE A 351 15.91 27.11 4.13
N ALA A 352 16.45 27.11 5.34
CA ALA A 352 17.79 27.55 5.66
C ALA A 352 18.52 26.48 6.49
N ILE A 353 19.80 26.24 6.16
CA ILE A 353 20.69 25.40 6.97
C ILE A 353 21.27 26.28 8.08
N VAL A 354 21.06 25.89 9.34
CA VAL A 354 21.52 26.64 10.51
C VAL A 354 22.82 26.06 11.04
N THR A 355 23.80 26.93 11.30
CA THR A 355 25.10 26.55 11.86
C THR A 355 25.21 27.07 13.30
N PRO A 356 25.70 26.28 14.27
CA PRO A 356 25.93 26.75 15.64
C PRO A 356 26.87 27.96 15.70
N ALA A 357 26.63 28.85 16.66
CA ALA A 357 27.44 30.04 16.86
C ALA A 357 28.93 29.68 17.04
N GLY A 358 29.81 30.31 16.25
CA GLY A 358 31.26 30.08 16.29
C GLY A 358 31.74 28.83 15.54
N ALA A 359 30.84 28.02 14.95
CA ALA A 359 31.22 26.86 14.16
C ALA A 359 31.48 27.22 12.69
N ALA A 360 32.53 26.64 12.09
CA ALA A 360 32.86 26.85 10.68
C ALA A 360 31.99 26.03 9.70
N ALA A 361 31.29 25.01 10.21
CA ALA A 361 30.47 24.09 9.42
C ALA A 361 29.24 23.63 10.23
N PRO A 362 28.15 23.18 9.56
CA PRO A 362 26.99 22.61 10.22
C PRO A 362 27.36 21.41 11.10
N ARG A 363 26.52 21.12 12.10
CA ARG A 363 26.71 19.95 12.96
C ARG A 363 26.69 18.67 12.13
N GLN A 364 27.66 17.80 12.40
CA GLN A 364 27.67 16.46 11.84
C GLN A 364 26.70 15.55 12.61
N GLY A 365 26.12 14.61 11.87
CA GLY A 365 25.27 13.57 12.43
C GLY A 365 26.06 12.49 13.17
N ASN A 366 25.45 11.32 13.33
CA ASN A 366 26.13 10.16 13.89
C ASN A 366 27.32 9.73 13.00
N GLY A 367 28.53 9.64 13.57
CA GLY A 367 29.75 9.32 12.80
C GLY A 367 29.75 7.95 12.10
N LEU A 368 29.03 6.94 12.63
CA LEU A 368 28.85 5.66 11.92
C LEU A 368 28.01 5.84 10.66
N VAL A 369 26.99 6.71 10.72
CA VAL A 369 26.13 7.00 9.58
C VAL A 369 26.89 7.79 8.53
N GLU A 370 27.64 8.81 8.94
CA GLU A 370 28.47 9.60 8.02
C GLU A 370 29.52 8.74 7.31
N PHE A 371 30.25 7.89 8.04
CA PHE A 371 31.17 6.91 7.46
C PHE A 371 30.48 5.99 6.44
N SER A 372 29.26 5.52 6.76
CA SER A 372 28.48 4.66 5.87
C SER A 372 28.06 5.37 4.59
N LEU A 373 27.58 6.61 4.69
CA LEU A 373 27.18 7.43 3.54
C LEU A 373 28.38 7.79 2.66
N TYR A 374 29.52 8.15 3.27
CA TYR A 374 30.78 8.34 2.54
C TYR A 374 31.18 7.09 1.77
N LEU A 375 31.20 5.93 2.43
CA LEU A 375 31.54 4.65 1.80
C LEU A 375 30.61 4.32 0.63
N ARG A 376 29.31 4.60 0.77
CA ARG A 376 28.34 4.45 -0.32
C ARG A 376 28.71 5.32 -1.52
N ASP A 377 28.95 6.61 -1.30
CA ASP A 377 29.17 7.59 -2.37
C ASP A 377 30.46 7.28 -3.14
N GLU A 378 31.50 6.80 -2.44
CA GLU A 378 32.71 6.27 -3.07
C GLU A 378 32.43 5.02 -3.94
N ILE A 379 31.65 4.06 -3.43
CA ILE A 379 31.27 2.87 -4.22
C ILE A 379 30.44 3.26 -5.45
N VAL A 380 29.52 4.22 -5.33
CA VAL A 380 28.76 4.75 -6.49
C VAL A 380 29.70 5.34 -7.53
N ARG A 381 30.72 6.11 -7.10
CA ARG A 381 31.72 6.68 -7.99
C ARG A 381 32.46 5.59 -8.76
N VAL A 382 32.94 4.56 -8.07
CA VAL A 382 33.60 3.40 -8.70
C VAL A 382 32.68 2.76 -9.74
N ILE A 383 31.43 2.42 -9.38
CA ILE A 383 30.46 1.80 -10.29
C ILE A 383 30.24 2.65 -11.56
N LYS A 384 30.07 3.96 -11.41
CA LYS A 384 29.87 4.89 -12.53
C LYS A 384 31.08 5.00 -13.45
N GLN A 385 32.29 4.88 -12.90
CA GLN A 385 33.54 4.94 -13.68
C GLN A 385 33.84 3.64 -14.42
N THR A 386 33.42 2.49 -13.90
CA THR A 386 33.79 1.18 -14.45
C THR A 386 32.70 0.52 -15.29
N THR A 387 31.46 1.01 -15.25
CA THR A 387 30.30 0.36 -15.87
C THR A 387 29.43 1.35 -16.66
N PRO A 388 29.03 1.04 -17.91
CA PRO A 388 28.13 1.91 -18.68
C PRO A 388 26.67 1.84 -18.22
N GLN A 389 25.89 2.88 -18.51
CA GLN A 389 24.42 2.90 -18.36
C GLN A 389 23.78 1.93 -19.38
N PRO A 390 22.76 1.13 -19.02
CA PRO A 390 22.00 1.10 -17.77
C PRO A 390 22.56 0.18 -16.67
N ASN A 391 23.62 -0.58 -16.94
CA ASN A 391 24.19 -1.56 -16.00
C ASN A 391 24.71 -0.90 -14.71
N SER A 392 25.28 0.30 -14.77
CA SER A 392 25.72 1.04 -13.59
C SER A 392 24.56 1.40 -12.65
N ALA A 393 23.41 1.81 -13.19
CA ALA A 393 22.19 2.04 -12.42
C ALA A 393 21.66 0.73 -11.82
N PHE A 394 21.71 -0.37 -12.57
CA PHE A 394 21.33 -1.70 -12.08
C PHE A 394 22.25 -2.16 -10.94
N HIS A 395 23.56 -1.98 -11.07
CA HIS A 395 24.54 -2.29 -10.04
C HIS A 395 24.29 -1.46 -8.78
N GLY A 396 24.12 -0.14 -8.90
CA GLY A 396 23.82 0.72 -7.75
C GLY A 396 22.49 0.38 -7.07
N ALA A 397 21.47 -0.01 -7.83
CA ALA A 397 20.21 -0.50 -7.27
C ALA A 397 20.40 -1.79 -6.49
N LEU A 398 21.16 -2.74 -7.04
CA LEU A 398 21.40 -4.06 -6.46
C LEU A 398 22.32 -4.03 -5.24
N THR A 399 23.45 -3.32 -5.31
CA THR A 399 24.46 -3.28 -4.25
C THR A 399 24.13 -2.30 -3.15
N LEU A 400 23.60 -1.12 -3.48
CA LEU A 400 23.45 0.00 -2.54
C LEU A 400 21.99 0.37 -2.28
N GLY A 401 21.04 -0.30 -2.94
CA GLY A 401 19.62 0.00 -2.82
C GLY A 401 19.16 1.27 -3.53
N LEU A 402 19.97 1.79 -4.46
CA LEU A 402 19.69 3.01 -5.25
C LEU A 402 18.69 2.77 -6.39
N ARG A 403 17.55 2.15 -6.07
CA ARG A 403 16.51 1.76 -7.03
C ARG A 403 15.97 2.90 -7.90
N TYR A 404 16.03 4.14 -7.40
CA TYR A 404 15.54 5.33 -8.10
C TYR A 404 16.28 5.57 -9.42
N GLY A 405 17.55 5.18 -9.52
CA GLY A 405 18.29 5.24 -10.78
C GLY A 405 17.69 4.34 -11.88
N MET A 406 16.94 3.30 -11.52
CA MET A 406 16.33 2.36 -12.47
C MET A 406 14.91 2.74 -12.89
N GLN A 407 14.23 3.61 -12.14
CA GLN A 407 12.80 3.91 -12.38
C GLN A 407 12.53 4.61 -13.70
N SER A 408 13.44 5.48 -14.16
CA SER A 408 13.32 6.20 -15.44
C SER A 408 14.32 5.71 -16.48
N THR A 409 14.83 4.49 -16.31
CA THR A 409 15.79 3.91 -17.26
C THR A 409 15.05 3.13 -18.34
N VAL A 410 15.27 3.54 -19.58
CA VAL A 410 14.72 2.92 -20.79
C VAL A 410 15.27 1.50 -20.96
N SER A 411 14.41 0.57 -21.41
CA SER A 411 14.82 -0.80 -21.71
C SER A 411 15.89 -0.88 -22.79
N MET A 412 16.78 -1.87 -22.69
CA MET A 412 17.79 -2.18 -23.72
C MET A 412 17.16 -2.59 -25.07
N ALA A 413 15.88 -2.97 -25.07
CA ALA A 413 15.12 -3.37 -26.26
C ALA A 413 14.25 -2.23 -26.84
N ASN A 414 14.32 -1.02 -26.29
CA ASN A 414 13.52 0.13 -26.74
C ASN A 414 14.09 0.77 -28.02
N ASP A 415 13.22 1.23 -28.92
CA ASP A 415 13.59 1.83 -30.20
C ASP A 415 14.34 3.19 -30.06
N MET A 416 14.19 3.87 -28.92
CA MET A 416 14.94 5.08 -28.55
C MET A 416 16.31 4.79 -27.91
N TYR A 417 16.68 3.53 -27.68
CA TYR A 417 18.00 3.16 -27.15
C TYR A 417 19.06 3.31 -28.26
N LYS A 418 19.42 4.57 -28.58
CA LYS A 418 20.35 4.96 -29.65
C LYS A 418 21.80 5.15 -29.18
N THR A 419 22.13 4.81 -27.93
CA THR A 419 23.44 5.14 -27.34
C THR A 419 24.48 4.02 -27.36
N SER A 420 24.18 2.85 -27.92
CA SER A 420 25.21 1.81 -28.12
C SER A 420 25.89 1.98 -29.48
N PRO A 421 27.22 2.19 -29.57
CA PRO A 421 27.96 2.19 -30.83
C PRO A 421 27.97 0.82 -31.52
N VAL A 422 27.43 -0.22 -30.87
CA VAL A 422 27.31 -1.58 -31.41
C VAL A 422 25.83 -1.95 -31.52
N PRO A 423 25.31 -2.27 -32.71
CA PRO A 423 23.97 -2.80 -32.86
C PRO A 423 23.82 -4.10 -32.05
N PRO A 424 22.69 -4.32 -31.36
CA PRO A 424 22.52 -5.46 -30.47
C PRO A 424 22.72 -6.78 -31.24
N LEU A 425 23.50 -7.70 -30.66
CA LEU A 425 23.82 -9.03 -31.25
C LEU A 425 22.58 -9.89 -31.53
N ILE A 426 21.46 -9.58 -30.88
CA ILE A 426 20.17 -10.26 -31.01
C ILE A 426 19.11 -9.19 -31.26
N PRO A 427 18.28 -9.31 -32.32
CA PRO A 427 17.13 -8.42 -32.50
C PRO A 427 16.11 -8.71 -31.39
N LEU A 428 16.07 -7.87 -30.35
CA LEU A 428 15.25 -8.06 -29.14
C LEU A 428 13.78 -7.66 -29.31
N GLY A 429 13.29 -7.60 -30.55
CA GLY A 429 11.96 -7.08 -30.88
C GLY A 429 11.94 -5.55 -30.84
N LYS A 430 11.51 -4.94 -31.94
CA LYS A 430 11.12 -3.52 -31.99
C LYS A 430 9.73 -3.38 -31.35
N HIS A 431 9.31 -2.17 -30.98
CA HIS A 431 7.96 -1.85 -30.44
C HIS A 431 7.73 -2.03 -28.91
N THR A 432 8.66 -1.60 -28.05
CA THR A 432 8.34 -1.43 -26.61
C THR A 432 8.82 -0.10 -26.04
N ASP A 433 7.88 0.69 -25.52
CA ASP A 433 8.15 1.95 -24.80
C ASP A 433 8.36 1.74 -23.29
N ARG A 434 8.41 0.48 -22.84
CA ARG A 434 8.48 0.13 -21.41
C ARG A 434 9.84 0.47 -20.79
N LEU A 435 9.79 0.91 -19.53
CA LEU A 435 10.96 1.09 -18.68
C LEU A 435 11.40 -0.26 -18.12
N ILE A 436 12.68 -0.37 -17.73
CA ILE A 436 13.21 -1.60 -17.11
C ILE A 436 12.44 -1.94 -15.82
N ALA A 437 12.01 -0.93 -15.06
CA ALA A 437 11.20 -1.11 -13.86
C ALA A 437 9.86 -1.81 -14.15
N ASP A 438 9.21 -1.49 -15.28
CA ASP A 438 7.98 -2.17 -15.70
C ASP A 438 8.26 -3.62 -16.10
N GLU A 439 9.30 -3.87 -16.90
CA GLU A 439 9.70 -5.23 -17.27
C GLU A 439 9.96 -6.10 -16.03
N PHE A 440 10.59 -5.55 -15.01
CA PHE A 440 10.87 -6.24 -13.76
C PHE A 440 9.61 -6.51 -12.93
N ARG A 441 8.66 -5.57 -12.94
CA ARG A 441 7.36 -5.73 -12.28
C ARG A 441 6.56 -6.84 -12.94
N TYR A 442 6.48 -6.84 -14.28
CA TYR A 442 5.75 -7.83 -15.05
C TYR A 442 6.40 -9.23 -14.99
N SER A 443 7.74 -9.30 -15.04
CA SER A 443 8.47 -10.57 -14.92
C SER A 443 8.57 -11.11 -13.48
N GLY A 444 8.12 -10.35 -12.47
CA GLY A 444 8.14 -10.77 -11.05
C GLY A 444 9.51 -10.68 -10.38
N ILE A 445 10.48 -10.01 -11.00
CA ILE A 445 11.85 -9.86 -10.47
C ILE A 445 12.09 -8.47 -9.83
N ASN A 446 11.07 -7.60 -9.75
CA ASN A 446 11.17 -6.26 -9.14
C ASN A 446 11.71 -6.27 -7.69
N HIS A 447 11.48 -7.36 -6.94
CA HIS A 447 12.02 -7.53 -5.59
C HIS A 447 13.56 -7.53 -5.53
N VAL A 448 14.25 -7.67 -6.66
CA VAL A 448 15.71 -7.56 -6.78
C VAL A 448 16.18 -6.10 -6.69
N LEU A 449 15.37 -5.13 -7.11
CA LEU A 449 15.70 -3.70 -7.00
C LEU A 449 15.53 -3.17 -5.57
N ALA A 450 14.80 -3.90 -4.73
CA ALA A 450 14.68 -3.61 -3.32
C ALA A 450 15.68 -4.47 -2.54
N VAL A 451 16.59 -3.84 -1.79
CA VAL A 451 17.52 -4.57 -0.91
C VAL A 451 16.70 -5.42 0.06
N SER A 452 16.91 -6.73 -0.04
CA SER A 452 16.08 -7.77 0.57
C SER A 452 16.92 -8.74 1.41
N GLY A 453 16.25 -9.68 2.09
CA GLY A 453 16.91 -10.76 2.83
C GLY A 453 17.94 -11.54 2.00
N LEU A 454 17.64 -11.76 0.72
CA LEU A 454 18.54 -12.44 -0.21
C LEU A 454 19.87 -11.67 -0.36
N HIS A 455 19.82 -10.35 -0.54
CA HIS A 455 21.02 -9.51 -0.68
C HIS A 455 21.90 -9.59 0.57
N VAL A 456 21.29 -9.43 1.74
CA VAL A 456 21.99 -9.49 3.04
C VAL A 456 22.61 -10.87 3.25
N THR A 457 21.92 -11.95 2.88
CA THR A 457 22.47 -13.32 2.96
C THR A 457 23.59 -13.55 1.95
N ILE A 458 23.49 -13.03 0.72
CA ILE A 458 24.57 -13.11 -0.28
C ILE A 458 25.83 -12.39 0.23
N ILE A 459 25.67 -11.19 0.80
CA ILE A 459 26.76 -10.41 1.39
C ILE A 459 27.36 -11.16 2.59
N THR A 460 26.52 -11.76 3.44
CA THR A 460 26.95 -12.59 4.56
C THR A 460 27.82 -13.76 4.09
N VAL A 461 27.38 -14.49 3.06
CA VAL A 461 28.12 -15.62 2.47
C VAL A 461 29.43 -15.15 1.84
N LEU A 462 29.43 -14.00 1.16
CA LEU A 462 30.64 -13.40 0.58
C LEU A 462 31.70 -13.14 1.67
N PHE A 463 31.34 -12.39 2.73
CA PHE A 463 32.28 -12.10 3.81
C PHE A 463 32.71 -13.36 4.55
N MET A 464 31.79 -14.29 4.81
CA MET A 464 32.12 -15.58 5.42
C MET A 464 33.14 -16.35 4.56
N GLY A 465 32.96 -16.39 3.24
CA GLY A 465 33.91 -17.01 2.31
C GLY A 465 35.29 -16.36 2.36
N ILE A 466 35.35 -15.02 2.37
CA ILE A 466 36.60 -14.27 2.50
C ILE A 466 37.30 -14.60 3.83
N PHE A 467 36.60 -14.54 4.96
CA PHE A 467 37.20 -14.83 6.27
C PHE A 467 37.64 -16.29 6.42
N ILE A 468 36.90 -17.24 5.83
CA ILE A 468 37.30 -18.66 5.80
C ILE A 468 38.56 -18.83 4.94
N LEU A 469 38.64 -18.17 3.78
CA LEU A 469 39.83 -18.21 2.92
C LEU A 469 41.06 -17.63 3.64
N LEU A 470 40.87 -16.56 4.41
CA LEU A 470 41.89 -15.94 5.27
C LEU A 470 42.15 -16.71 6.58
N LYS A 471 41.49 -17.86 6.79
CA LYS A 471 41.61 -18.71 8.00
C LYS A 471 41.31 -17.98 9.32
N VAL A 472 40.43 -16.98 9.30
CA VAL A 472 39.99 -16.26 10.50
C VAL A 472 39.01 -17.13 11.30
N SER A 473 39.15 -17.13 12.64
CA SER A 473 38.30 -17.96 13.50
C SER A 473 36.83 -17.47 13.53
N LYS A 474 35.90 -18.42 13.64
CA LYS A 474 34.44 -18.18 13.72
C LYS A 474 34.02 -17.18 14.79
N LYS A 475 34.70 -17.20 15.93
CA LYS A 475 34.40 -16.30 17.06
C LYS A 475 34.72 -14.83 16.75
N VAL A 476 35.64 -14.58 15.81
CA VAL A 476 36.08 -13.24 15.41
C VAL A 476 35.31 -12.76 14.20
N TYR A 477 35.16 -13.58 13.15
CA TYR A 477 34.51 -13.10 11.94
C TYR A 477 32.99 -12.92 12.10
N VAL A 478 32.30 -13.67 12.97
CA VAL A 478 30.84 -13.51 13.17
C VAL A 478 30.47 -12.08 13.62
N PRO A 479 31.06 -11.51 14.69
CA PRO A 479 30.77 -10.13 15.07
C PRO A 479 31.25 -9.11 14.02
N MET A 480 32.34 -9.37 13.29
CA MET A 480 32.77 -8.50 12.19
C MET A 480 31.76 -8.47 11.04
N ILE A 481 31.18 -9.62 10.67
CA ILE A 481 30.12 -9.68 9.65
C ILE A 481 28.89 -8.93 10.14
N ILE A 482 28.47 -9.11 11.40
CA ILE A 482 27.33 -8.37 11.98
C ILE A 482 27.58 -6.86 11.89
N PHE A 483 28.78 -6.39 12.24
CA PHE A 483 29.15 -4.98 12.10
C PHE A 483 29.09 -4.52 10.64
N ALA A 484 29.63 -5.29 9.69
CA ALA A 484 29.55 -4.99 8.26
C ALA A 484 28.10 -4.94 7.76
N LEU A 485 27.22 -5.81 8.27
CA LEU A 485 25.79 -5.79 7.95
C LEU A 485 25.08 -4.57 8.52
N VAL A 486 25.49 -4.06 9.69
CA VAL A 486 24.95 -2.81 10.25
C VAL A 486 25.37 -1.61 9.38
N VAL A 487 26.65 -1.53 9.00
CA VAL A 487 27.14 -0.50 8.06
C VAL A 487 26.37 -0.59 6.73
N PHE A 488 26.18 -1.80 6.21
CA PHE A 488 25.38 -2.04 5.01
C PHE A 488 23.91 -1.57 5.18
N ALA A 489 23.27 -1.86 6.31
CA ALA A 489 21.92 -1.39 6.58
C ALA A 489 21.81 0.13 6.45
N VAL A 490 22.80 0.85 6.99
CA VAL A 490 22.86 2.31 6.95
C VAL A 490 23.13 2.83 5.54
N ILE A 491 24.08 2.22 4.80
CA ILE A 491 24.35 2.54 3.39
C ILE A 491 23.07 2.53 2.55
N THR A 492 22.21 1.53 2.75
CA THR A 492 20.95 1.39 1.99
C THR A 492 19.82 2.31 2.48
N GLY A 493 20.11 3.23 3.40
CA GLY A 493 19.14 4.17 3.98
C GLY A 493 18.29 3.58 5.11
N ALA A 494 18.77 2.53 5.77
CA ALA A 494 18.08 1.83 6.87
C ALA A 494 16.62 1.48 6.56
N ARG A 495 16.32 1.13 5.31
CA ARG A 495 14.97 0.77 4.88
C ARG A 495 14.44 -0.39 5.75
N PRO A 496 13.13 -0.42 6.07
CA PRO A 496 12.57 -1.48 6.90
C PRO A 496 12.90 -2.89 6.40
N SER A 497 12.90 -3.13 5.08
CA SER A 497 13.30 -4.43 4.51
C SER A 497 14.74 -4.83 4.83
N THR A 498 15.69 -3.90 4.70
CA THR A 498 17.10 -4.15 5.01
C THR A 498 17.31 -4.36 6.51
N LEU A 499 16.70 -3.51 7.36
CA LEU A 499 16.78 -3.66 8.82
C LEU A 499 16.30 -5.04 9.27
N ARG A 500 15.14 -5.48 8.78
CA ARG A 500 14.61 -6.82 9.08
C ARG A 500 15.58 -7.93 8.67
N ALA A 501 16.10 -7.84 7.45
CA ALA A 501 17.04 -8.81 6.90
C ALA A 501 18.35 -8.88 7.72
N VAL A 502 18.89 -7.73 8.14
CA VAL A 502 20.11 -7.65 8.96
C VAL A 502 19.87 -8.19 10.36
N ILE A 503 18.73 -7.89 11.00
CA ILE A 503 18.37 -8.45 12.30
C ILE A 503 18.27 -9.98 12.21
N MET A 504 17.54 -10.50 11.22
CA MET A 504 17.37 -11.95 11.06
C MET A 504 18.68 -12.67 10.71
N ASN A 505 19.51 -12.11 9.82
CA ASN A 505 20.82 -12.69 9.49
C ASN A 505 21.77 -12.61 10.70
N SER A 506 21.75 -11.53 11.48
CA SER A 506 22.55 -11.41 12.69
C SER A 506 22.14 -12.44 13.74
N LEU A 507 20.84 -12.61 13.99
CA LEU A 507 20.34 -13.66 14.90
C LEU A 507 20.68 -15.06 14.40
N PHE A 508 20.61 -15.29 13.08
CA PHE A 508 21.05 -16.53 12.46
C PHE A 508 22.55 -16.78 12.70
N LEU A 509 23.41 -15.79 12.46
CA LEU A 509 24.85 -15.90 12.67
C LEU A 509 25.22 -16.09 14.14
N LEU A 510 24.50 -15.46 15.08
CA LEU A 510 24.72 -15.64 16.50
C LEU A 510 24.33 -17.05 16.96
N THR A 511 23.17 -17.54 16.53
CA THR A 511 22.69 -18.89 16.89
C THR A 511 23.52 -19.99 16.25
N TRP A 512 23.83 -19.88 14.96
CA TRP A 512 24.72 -20.81 14.28
C TRP A 512 26.16 -20.70 14.81
N GLY A 513 26.62 -19.48 15.05
CA GLY A 513 27.93 -19.09 15.58
C GLY A 513 28.28 -19.70 16.91
N TYR A 514 27.43 -19.43 17.91
CA TYR A 514 27.70 -19.66 19.32
C TYR A 514 26.84 -20.78 19.94
N LEU A 515 25.64 -21.06 19.41
CA LEU A 515 24.75 -22.11 19.95
C LEU A 515 24.83 -23.45 19.18
N GLY A 516 25.54 -23.51 18.04
CA GLY A 516 25.72 -24.75 17.27
C GLY A 516 24.43 -25.29 16.65
N GLU A 517 23.40 -24.45 16.52
CA GLU A 517 22.09 -24.84 16.02
C GLU A 517 22.10 -25.13 14.51
N SER A 518 21.20 -26.01 14.06
CA SER A 518 20.99 -26.28 12.65
C SER A 518 20.40 -25.05 11.94
N VAL A 519 20.64 -24.91 10.62
CA VAL A 519 20.14 -23.77 9.82
C VAL A 519 18.62 -23.57 9.97
N ARG A 520 17.87 -24.67 9.96
CA ARG A 520 16.41 -24.65 10.13
C ARG A 520 15.99 -24.24 11.54
N SER A 521 16.68 -24.74 12.57
CA SER A 521 16.43 -24.38 13.96
C SER A 521 16.69 -22.89 14.20
N SER A 522 17.81 -22.37 13.68
CA SER A 522 18.19 -20.97 13.77
C SER A 522 17.16 -20.05 13.11
N ALA A 523 16.65 -20.41 11.93
CA ALA A 523 15.60 -19.62 11.27
C ALA A 523 14.28 -19.62 12.05
N LEU A 524 13.83 -20.78 12.54
CA LEU A 524 12.55 -20.90 13.26
C LEU A 524 12.55 -20.19 14.62
N LEU A 525 13.71 -20.00 15.25
CA LEU A 525 13.87 -19.16 16.44
C LEU A 525 14.08 -17.69 16.07
N GLY A 526 14.90 -17.39 15.06
CA GLY A 526 15.27 -16.03 14.66
C GLY A 526 14.08 -15.21 14.15
N VAL A 527 13.17 -15.83 13.39
CA VAL A 527 11.99 -15.16 12.84
C VAL A 527 11.08 -14.57 13.93
N PRO A 528 10.50 -15.33 14.87
CA PRO A 528 9.61 -14.77 15.89
C PRO A 528 10.32 -13.78 16.83
N VAL A 529 11.60 -13.98 17.13
CA VAL A 529 12.39 -13.04 17.96
C VAL A 529 12.62 -11.72 17.22
N ALA A 530 12.96 -11.77 15.92
CA ALA A 530 13.06 -10.56 15.11
C ALA A 530 11.71 -9.82 15.04
N ALA A 531 10.59 -10.54 14.84
CA ALA A 531 9.25 -9.94 14.84
C ALA A 531 8.98 -9.18 16.14
N LEU A 532 9.27 -9.80 17.29
CA LEU A 532 9.12 -9.18 18.59
C LEU A 532 9.96 -7.89 18.70
N MET A 533 11.25 -7.92 18.35
CA MET A 533 12.13 -6.74 18.43
C MET A 533 11.60 -5.58 17.58
N ILE A 534 11.14 -5.87 16.36
CA ILE A 534 10.64 -4.87 15.41
C ILE A 534 9.30 -4.28 15.87
N LEU A 535 8.37 -5.13 16.30
CA LEU A 535 7.03 -4.72 16.73
C LEU A 535 7.03 -4.05 18.12
N LEU A 536 8.05 -4.28 18.94
CA LEU A 536 8.28 -3.50 20.15
C LEU A 536 8.59 -2.03 19.84
N GLN A 537 9.28 -1.74 18.74
CA GLN A 537 9.59 -0.37 18.34
C GLN A 537 8.37 0.30 17.71
N ASN A 538 7.71 -0.36 16.77
CA ASN A 538 6.49 0.15 16.15
C ASN A 538 5.54 -1.02 15.80
N PRO A 539 4.47 -1.22 16.60
CA PRO A 539 3.55 -2.35 16.43
C PRO A 539 2.61 -2.18 15.23
N ALA A 540 2.47 -0.98 14.66
CA ALA A 540 1.66 -0.76 13.45
C ALA A 540 2.24 -1.46 12.22
N MET A 541 3.55 -1.77 12.21
CA MET A 541 4.19 -2.54 11.14
C MET A 541 3.66 -3.98 11.00
N CYS A 542 2.86 -4.50 11.95
CA CYS A 542 2.35 -5.88 11.91
C CYS A 542 1.54 -6.19 10.64
N VAL A 543 0.83 -5.19 10.10
CA VAL A 543 -0.01 -5.32 8.90
C VAL A 543 0.63 -4.74 7.64
N ASP A 544 1.82 -4.14 7.77
CA ASP A 544 2.56 -3.58 6.64
C ASP A 544 2.88 -4.70 5.63
N PRO A 545 2.60 -4.50 4.33
CA PRO A 545 2.87 -5.50 3.30
C PRO A 545 4.32 -5.98 3.33
N SER A 546 5.28 -5.07 3.54
CA SER A 546 6.69 -5.40 3.53
C SER A 546 7.07 -6.31 4.71
N PHE A 547 6.51 -6.04 5.90
CA PHE A 547 6.67 -6.90 7.07
C PHE A 547 6.12 -8.30 6.78
N THR A 548 4.83 -8.42 6.45
CA THR A 548 4.18 -9.73 6.28
C THR A 548 4.85 -10.57 5.19
N LEU A 549 5.18 -9.98 4.03
CA LEU A 549 5.87 -10.69 2.94
C LEU A 549 7.27 -11.18 3.36
N SER A 550 8.05 -10.36 4.08
CA SER A 550 9.41 -10.76 4.50
C SER A 550 9.40 -11.96 5.45
N PHE A 551 8.52 -11.93 6.45
CA PHE A 551 8.42 -13.01 7.45
C PHE A 551 7.82 -14.28 6.85
N MET A 552 6.81 -14.14 5.99
CA MET A 552 6.18 -15.28 5.32
C MET A 552 7.10 -15.92 4.28
N ALA A 553 8.00 -15.17 3.63
CA ALA A 553 9.04 -15.75 2.77
C ALA A 553 9.90 -16.77 3.53
N ILE A 554 10.48 -16.35 4.66
CA ILE A 554 11.40 -17.19 5.44
C ILE A 554 10.65 -18.35 6.09
N LEU A 555 9.43 -18.11 6.60
CA LEU A 555 8.61 -19.17 7.17
C LEU A 555 8.23 -20.22 6.12
N SER A 556 7.87 -19.78 4.90
CA SER A 556 7.57 -20.67 3.78
C SER A 556 8.78 -21.49 3.37
N LEU A 557 9.97 -20.88 3.29
CA LEU A 557 11.22 -21.59 3.03
C LEU A 557 11.54 -22.62 4.12
N ALA A 558 11.37 -22.27 5.39
CA ALA A 558 11.70 -23.13 6.52
C ALA A 558 10.70 -24.29 6.75
N LEU A 559 9.42 -24.09 6.40
CA LEU A 559 8.35 -25.05 6.65
C LEU A 559 7.94 -25.86 5.41
N MET A 560 7.93 -25.26 4.21
CA MET A 560 7.34 -25.89 3.02
C MET A 560 8.35 -26.54 2.07
N THR A 561 9.61 -26.09 2.06
CA THR A 561 10.65 -26.64 1.17
C THR A 561 10.80 -28.16 1.34
N GLN A 562 10.89 -28.64 2.58
CA GLN A 562 11.08 -30.07 2.85
C GLN A 562 9.87 -30.93 2.46
N PRO A 563 8.61 -30.57 2.81
CA PRO A 563 7.43 -31.26 2.29
C PRO A 563 7.37 -31.40 0.77
N PHE A 564 7.69 -30.33 0.02
CA PHE A 564 7.72 -30.39 -1.45
C PHE A 564 8.86 -31.26 -1.97
N PHE A 565 10.04 -31.16 -1.38
CA PHE A 565 11.18 -32.02 -1.71
C PHE A 565 10.84 -33.50 -1.52
N ASP A 566 10.25 -33.86 -0.38
CA ASP A 566 9.82 -35.23 -0.06
C ASP A 566 8.71 -35.74 -1.00
N LEU A 567 7.85 -34.84 -1.49
CA LEU A 567 6.79 -35.16 -2.45
C LEU A 567 7.39 -35.47 -3.82
N PHE A 568 8.20 -34.56 -4.36
CA PHE A 568 8.78 -34.69 -5.70
C PHE A 568 9.83 -35.80 -5.79
N LYS A 569 10.58 -36.07 -4.70
CA LYS A 569 11.54 -37.18 -4.62
C LYS A 569 10.91 -38.56 -4.89
N ARG A 570 9.59 -38.70 -4.68
CA ARG A 570 8.86 -39.97 -4.93
C ARG A 570 8.55 -40.20 -6.41
N LEU A 571 8.61 -39.17 -7.24
CA LEU A 571 8.30 -39.25 -8.66
C LEU A 571 9.59 -39.60 -9.41
N LYS A 572 9.60 -40.79 -10.04
CA LYS A 572 10.74 -41.32 -10.80
C LYS A 572 10.28 -41.84 -12.16
N GLY A 573 11.19 -41.85 -13.13
CA GLY A 573 10.97 -42.39 -14.47
C GLY A 573 9.79 -41.70 -15.16
N ASN A 574 8.88 -42.50 -15.73
CA ASN A 574 7.73 -41.99 -16.49
C ASN A 574 6.80 -41.09 -15.65
N ASN A 575 6.69 -41.30 -14.32
CA ASN A 575 5.88 -40.43 -13.46
C ASN A 575 6.50 -39.03 -13.32
N PHE A 576 7.83 -38.92 -13.39
CA PHE A 576 8.51 -37.63 -13.39
C PHE A 576 8.30 -36.91 -14.74
N ALA A 577 8.38 -37.63 -15.86
CA ALA A 577 8.02 -37.08 -17.18
C ALA A 577 6.58 -36.60 -17.23
N ALA A 578 5.63 -37.35 -16.68
CA ALA A 578 4.23 -36.94 -16.58
C ALA A 578 4.07 -35.63 -15.80
N LEU A 579 4.78 -35.45 -14.68
CA LEU A 579 4.78 -34.19 -13.96
C LEU A 579 5.33 -33.03 -14.81
N VAL A 580 6.46 -33.23 -15.49
CA VAL A 580 7.08 -32.19 -16.33
C VAL A 580 6.14 -31.78 -17.47
N ILE A 581 5.49 -32.73 -18.14
CA ILE A 581 4.51 -32.46 -19.20
C ILE A 581 3.29 -31.72 -18.63
N LEU A 582 2.77 -32.16 -17.47
CA LEU A 582 1.63 -31.50 -16.83
C LEU A 582 1.96 -30.04 -16.46
N LEU A 583 3.14 -29.79 -15.90
CA LEU A 583 3.62 -28.45 -15.61
C LEU A 583 3.82 -27.66 -16.91
N GLY A 584 4.37 -28.26 -17.96
CA GLY A 584 4.54 -27.62 -19.26
C GLY A 584 3.23 -27.18 -19.91
N VAL A 585 2.17 -28.01 -19.83
CA VAL A 585 0.81 -27.64 -20.30
C VAL A 585 0.26 -26.48 -19.48
N LEU A 586 0.44 -26.51 -18.16
CA LEU A 586 0.03 -25.41 -17.28
C LEU A 586 0.80 -24.11 -17.60
N THR A 587 2.13 -24.18 -17.78
CA THR A 587 2.97 -23.05 -18.16
C THR A 587 2.56 -22.47 -19.52
N TRP A 588 2.29 -23.33 -20.52
CA TRP A 588 1.83 -22.89 -21.83
C TRP A 588 0.46 -22.22 -21.74
N ALA A 589 -0.48 -22.74 -20.94
CA ALA A 589 -1.78 -22.11 -20.73
C ALA A 589 -1.65 -20.69 -20.14
N PHE A 590 -0.77 -20.52 -19.14
CA PHE A 590 -0.47 -19.21 -18.57
C PHE A 590 0.14 -18.23 -19.58
N ALA A 591 1.10 -18.68 -20.39
CA ALA A 591 1.77 -17.86 -21.38
C ALA A 591 0.88 -17.51 -22.58
N ALA A 592 0.06 -18.47 -23.04
CA ALA A 592 -0.76 -18.30 -24.23
C ALA A 592 -2.03 -17.49 -23.97
N HIS A 593 -2.73 -17.71 -22.85
CA HIS A 593 -3.92 -16.94 -22.48
C HIS A 593 -4.31 -17.17 -21.01
N TRP A 594 -3.94 -16.24 -20.12
CA TRP A 594 -4.19 -16.36 -18.68
C TRP A 594 -5.67 -16.66 -18.34
N PHE A 595 -6.66 -16.10 -19.03
CA PHE A 595 -8.07 -16.36 -18.67
C PHE A 595 -8.47 -17.84 -18.73
N LEU A 596 -7.76 -18.69 -19.50
CA LEU A 596 -7.98 -20.14 -19.48
C LEU A 596 -7.90 -20.69 -18.05
N VAL A 597 -6.86 -20.31 -17.30
CA VAL A 597 -6.58 -20.84 -15.95
C VAL A 597 -7.52 -20.29 -14.88
N THR A 598 -8.35 -19.30 -15.22
CA THR A 598 -9.36 -18.76 -14.30
C THR A 598 -10.68 -19.54 -14.37
N THR A 599 -10.87 -20.36 -15.42
CA THR A 599 -12.11 -21.11 -15.64
C THR A 599 -12.08 -22.48 -14.94
N LEU A 600 -13.21 -22.87 -14.33
CA LEU A 600 -13.37 -24.22 -13.76
C LEU A 600 -13.17 -25.32 -14.81
N ARG A 601 -13.60 -25.06 -16.06
CA ARG A 601 -13.46 -25.98 -17.20
C ARG A 601 -12.00 -26.36 -17.44
N PHE A 602 -11.08 -25.40 -17.38
CA PHE A 602 -9.66 -25.68 -17.53
C PHE A 602 -9.10 -26.55 -16.41
N TRP A 603 -9.45 -26.28 -15.16
CA TRP A 603 -8.99 -27.09 -14.02
C TRP A 603 -9.53 -28.52 -14.07
N LEU A 604 -10.79 -28.71 -14.50
CA LEU A 604 -11.36 -30.03 -14.74
C LEU A 604 -10.62 -30.75 -15.88
N PHE A 605 -10.34 -30.07 -16.99
CA PHE A 605 -9.52 -30.61 -18.07
C PHE A 605 -8.13 -31.01 -17.57
N LEU A 606 -7.43 -30.13 -16.86
CA LEU A 606 -6.09 -30.39 -16.35
C LEU A 606 -6.06 -31.57 -15.37
N LEU A 607 -7.10 -31.71 -14.54
CA LEU A 607 -7.27 -32.84 -13.64
C LEU A 607 -7.44 -34.15 -14.41
N VAL A 608 -8.38 -34.21 -15.37
CA VAL A 608 -8.63 -35.41 -16.18
C VAL A 608 -7.41 -35.77 -17.03
N PHE A 609 -6.79 -34.77 -17.67
CA PHE A 609 -5.56 -34.91 -18.42
C PHE A 609 -4.42 -35.45 -17.54
N GLY A 610 -4.26 -34.91 -16.33
CA GLY A 610 -3.28 -35.39 -15.36
C GLY A 610 -3.52 -36.85 -14.98
N ILE A 611 -4.77 -37.24 -14.67
CA ILE A 611 -5.12 -38.63 -14.34
C ILE A 611 -4.77 -39.56 -15.52
N ALA A 612 -5.15 -39.20 -16.74
CA ALA A 612 -4.85 -39.97 -17.95
C ALA A 612 -3.34 -40.08 -18.18
N LEU A 613 -2.59 -38.98 -18.02
CA LEU A 613 -1.15 -38.92 -18.21
C LEU A 613 -0.39 -39.79 -17.20
N PHE A 614 -0.78 -39.76 -15.91
CA PHE A 614 -0.19 -40.62 -14.90
C PHE A 614 -0.60 -42.09 -15.06
N ALA A 615 -1.82 -42.37 -15.53
CA ALA A 615 -2.24 -43.73 -15.88
C ALA A 615 -1.42 -44.28 -17.04
N LEU A 616 -1.21 -43.48 -18.09
CA LEU A 616 -0.35 -43.81 -19.23
C LEU A 616 1.10 -44.02 -18.79
N ALA A 617 1.65 -43.14 -17.95
CA ALA A 617 3.01 -43.28 -17.42
C ALA A 617 3.20 -44.61 -16.68
N ARG A 618 2.24 -44.99 -15.83
CA ARG A 618 2.26 -46.29 -15.12
C ARG A 618 2.08 -47.48 -16.06
N PHE A 619 1.24 -47.36 -17.08
CA PHE A 619 1.06 -48.38 -18.11
C PHE A 619 2.35 -48.60 -18.92
N LEU A 620 2.99 -47.52 -19.39
CA LEU A 620 4.27 -47.57 -20.09
C LEU A 620 5.37 -48.22 -19.23
N THR A 621 5.42 -47.89 -17.94
CA THR A 621 6.34 -48.56 -17.00
C THR A 621 6.03 -50.05 -16.88
N LYS A 622 4.75 -50.45 -16.85
CA LYS A 622 4.32 -51.84 -16.73
C LYS A 622 4.70 -52.68 -17.96
N ILE A 623 4.65 -52.10 -19.16
CA ILE A 623 5.06 -52.77 -20.41
C ILE A 623 6.58 -52.69 -20.67
N GLY A 624 7.36 -52.17 -19.71
CA GLY A 624 8.82 -52.10 -19.80
C GLY A 624 9.38 -50.89 -20.57
N PHE A 625 8.53 -49.98 -21.05
CA PHE A 625 8.98 -48.77 -21.74
C PHE A 625 9.34 -47.67 -20.73
N THR A 626 10.62 -47.56 -20.37
CA THR A 626 11.13 -46.58 -19.38
C THR A 626 12.29 -45.74 -19.95
N PRO A 627 12.03 -44.78 -20.84
CA PRO A 627 13.07 -43.97 -21.49
C PRO A 627 13.97 -43.22 -20.48
N LEU A 628 13.42 -42.81 -19.33
CA LEU A 628 14.15 -42.13 -18.26
C LEU A 628 14.67 -43.06 -17.16
N ARG A 629 14.46 -44.39 -17.27
CA ARG A 629 14.78 -45.37 -16.21
C ARG A 629 14.26 -44.89 -14.84
N ASP A 630 15.12 -44.84 -13.83
CA ASP A 630 14.82 -44.36 -12.48
C ASP A 630 15.16 -42.87 -12.25
N TYR A 631 15.46 -42.11 -13.31
CA TYR A 631 15.80 -40.70 -13.20
C TYR A 631 14.61 -39.90 -12.65
N GLY A 632 14.89 -39.02 -11.70
CA GLY A 632 13.93 -38.10 -11.12
C GLY A 632 14.62 -37.03 -10.28
N LEU A 633 13.85 -36.29 -9.49
CA LEU A 633 14.39 -35.18 -8.69
C LEU A 633 15.50 -35.63 -7.71
N ALA A 634 15.46 -36.89 -7.26
CA ALA A 634 16.47 -37.46 -6.37
C ALA A 634 17.88 -37.58 -6.99
N ASN A 635 17.97 -37.60 -8.33
CA ASN A 635 19.22 -37.75 -9.07
C ASN A 635 19.88 -36.39 -9.37
N ILE A 636 19.15 -35.30 -9.16
CA ILE A 636 19.65 -33.93 -9.31
C ILE A 636 20.46 -33.57 -8.04
N PRO A 637 21.55 -32.78 -8.14
CA PRO A 637 22.28 -32.30 -6.98
C PRO A 637 21.35 -31.76 -5.89
N PRO A 638 21.52 -32.16 -4.61
CA PRO A 638 20.59 -31.80 -3.53
C PRO A 638 20.35 -30.29 -3.40
N ALA A 639 21.35 -29.47 -3.69
CA ALA A 639 21.23 -28.02 -3.70
C ALA A 639 20.22 -27.53 -4.76
N ILE A 640 20.30 -28.05 -5.99
CA ILE A 640 19.41 -27.67 -7.10
C ILE A 640 18.00 -28.21 -6.85
N ALA A 641 17.89 -29.47 -6.42
CA ALA A 641 16.60 -30.08 -6.09
C ALA A 641 15.91 -29.37 -4.90
N GLY A 642 16.68 -28.97 -3.88
CA GLY A 642 16.21 -28.17 -2.77
C GLY A 642 15.80 -26.76 -3.20
N PHE A 643 16.56 -26.11 -4.08
CA PHE A 643 16.20 -24.80 -4.65
C PHE A 643 14.90 -24.86 -5.47
N PHE A 644 14.72 -25.89 -6.29
CA PHE A 644 13.46 -26.10 -7.01
C PHE A 644 12.28 -26.28 -6.05
N ALA A 645 12.41 -27.12 -5.02
CA ALA A 645 11.38 -27.31 -4.00
C ALA A 645 11.09 -26.02 -3.21
N ALA A 646 12.11 -25.19 -2.97
CA ALA A 646 11.97 -23.90 -2.31
C ALA A 646 11.14 -22.91 -3.14
N GLN A 647 11.23 -22.94 -4.48
CA GLN A 647 10.37 -22.11 -5.34
C GLN A 647 8.88 -22.45 -5.14
N PHE A 648 8.52 -23.72 -5.10
CA PHE A 648 7.14 -24.13 -4.79
C PHE A 648 6.72 -23.72 -3.38
N GLY A 649 7.64 -23.85 -2.41
CA GLY A 649 7.43 -23.40 -1.04
C GLY A 649 7.09 -21.90 -0.96
N ILE A 650 7.86 -21.04 -1.65
CA ILE A 650 7.61 -19.60 -1.72
C ILE A 650 6.31 -19.27 -2.46
N GLN A 651 6.05 -19.92 -3.59
CA GLN A 651 4.85 -19.63 -4.38
C GLN A 651 3.58 -19.96 -3.59
N ILE A 652 3.50 -21.14 -2.98
CA ILE A 652 2.31 -21.59 -2.25
C ILE A 652 2.24 -20.94 -0.85
N GLY A 653 3.36 -20.82 -0.15
CA GLY A 653 3.38 -20.30 1.22
C GLY A 653 3.29 -18.78 1.32
N MET A 654 3.62 -18.03 0.26
CA MET A 654 3.66 -16.57 0.31
C MET A 654 3.03 -15.92 -0.92
N MET A 655 3.52 -16.18 -2.13
CA MET A 655 3.17 -15.35 -3.30
C MET A 655 1.70 -15.50 -3.71
N ILE A 656 1.20 -16.72 -3.87
CA ILE A 656 -0.19 -16.99 -4.29
C ILE A 656 -1.23 -16.39 -3.33
N PRO A 657 -1.12 -16.50 -1.99
CA PRO A 657 -2.11 -15.89 -1.10
C PRO A 657 -1.90 -14.40 -0.85
N LEU A 658 -0.65 -13.95 -0.65
CA LEU A 658 -0.38 -12.60 -0.14
C LEU A 658 -0.20 -11.56 -1.25
N SER A 659 0.31 -11.96 -2.42
CA SER A 659 0.42 -11.05 -3.55
C SER A 659 -0.94 -10.50 -3.99
N PRO A 660 -1.99 -11.31 -4.23
CA PRO A 660 -3.34 -10.77 -4.50
C PRO A 660 -3.98 -10.04 -3.32
N TYR A 661 -3.66 -10.40 -2.07
CA TYR A 661 -4.19 -9.68 -0.90
C TYR A 661 -3.73 -8.22 -0.85
N TYR A 662 -2.44 -7.99 -1.08
CA TYR A 662 -1.84 -6.66 -0.98
C TYR A 662 -1.82 -5.89 -2.30
N PHE A 663 -1.64 -6.59 -3.43
CA PHE A 663 -1.40 -5.97 -4.73
C PHE A 663 -2.47 -6.31 -5.77
N MET A 664 -3.43 -7.19 -5.46
CA MET A 664 -4.45 -7.69 -6.41
C MET A 664 -3.85 -8.26 -7.70
N ARG A 665 -2.61 -8.75 -7.61
CA ARG A 665 -1.84 -9.25 -8.74
C ARG A 665 -0.98 -10.43 -8.37
N TRP A 666 -0.59 -11.19 -9.38
CA TRP A 666 0.37 -12.27 -9.21
C TRP A 666 1.30 -12.38 -10.42
N PRO A 667 2.61 -12.13 -10.24
CA PRO A 667 3.57 -12.25 -11.31
C PRO A 667 3.91 -13.73 -11.56
N VAL A 668 3.11 -14.38 -12.40
CA VAL A 668 3.26 -15.79 -12.77
C VAL A 668 4.66 -16.06 -13.33
N ALA A 669 5.17 -15.12 -14.14
CA ALA A 669 6.51 -15.15 -14.71
C ALA A 669 7.59 -15.31 -13.63
N GLY A 670 7.38 -14.73 -12.44
CA GLY A 670 8.31 -14.76 -11.33
C GLY A 670 8.62 -16.18 -10.84
N ALA A 671 7.69 -17.13 -10.97
CA ALA A 671 7.96 -18.53 -10.62
C ALA A 671 9.06 -19.16 -11.50
N TYR A 672 9.17 -18.71 -12.75
CA TYR A 672 10.14 -19.21 -13.73
C TYR A 672 11.38 -18.32 -13.80
N ALA A 673 11.20 -17.01 -13.88
CA ALA A 673 12.29 -16.04 -13.94
C ALA A 673 13.21 -16.18 -12.72
N ASN A 674 12.65 -16.39 -11.52
CA ASN A 674 13.44 -16.54 -10.29
C ASN A 674 14.29 -17.82 -10.22
N LEU A 675 14.03 -18.83 -11.04
CA LEU A 675 14.91 -19.99 -11.15
C LEU A 675 16.31 -19.62 -11.69
N ILE A 676 16.37 -18.58 -12.52
CA ILE A 676 17.60 -18.11 -13.18
C ILE A 676 18.07 -16.79 -12.54
N ALA A 677 17.14 -15.88 -12.28
CA ALA A 677 17.41 -14.55 -11.75
C ALA A 677 18.06 -14.58 -10.36
N ILE A 678 17.61 -15.44 -9.44
CA ILE A 678 18.16 -15.49 -8.07
C ILE A 678 19.64 -15.94 -8.05
N PRO A 679 20.04 -17.06 -8.69
CA PRO A 679 21.46 -17.42 -8.80
C PRO A 679 22.29 -16.34 -9.48
N LEU A 680 21.77 -15.76 -10.57
CA LEU A 680 22.48 -14.75 -11.35
C LEU A 680 22.71 -13.45 -10.55
N VAL A 681 21.71 -13.01 -9.78
CA VAL A 681 21.84 -11.89 -8.83
C VAL A 681 22.90 -12.17 -7.78
N GLY A 682 23.00 -13.42 -7.31
CA GLY A 682 24.07 -13.86 -6.42
C GLY A 682 25.46 -13.50 -6.97
N VAL A 683 25.70 -13.81 -8.25
CA VAL A 683 26.96 -13.50 -8.93
C VAL A 683 27.12 -12.00 -9.15
N VAL A 684 26.09 -11.34 -9.70
CA VAL A 684 26.16 -9.90 -10.04
C VAL A 684 26.43 -9.06 -8.79
N LEU A 685 25.71 -9.33 -7.71
CA LEU A 685 25.86 -8.61 -6.44
C LEU A 685 27.26 -8.80 -5.85
N GLN A 686 27.78 -10.03 -5.84
CA GLN A 686 29.11 -10.31 -5.29
C GLN A 686 30.21 -9.61 -6.10
N LEU A 687 30.16 -9.70 -7.43
CA LEU A 687 31.14 -9.04 -8.31
C LEU A 687 31.06 -7.52 -8.20
N SER A 688 29.86 -6.93 -8.18
CA SER A 688 29.69 -5.49 -8.00
C SER A 688 30.16 -5.03 -6.62
N MET A 689 29.89 -5.78 -5.55
CA MET A 689 30.34 -5.43 -4.20
C MET A 689 31.87 -5.53 -4.08
N LEU A 690 32.49 -6.58 -4.64
CA LEU A 690 33.95 -6.72 -4.69
C LEU A 690 34.59 -5.62 -5.54
N ALA A 691 34.03 -5.31 -6.71
CA ALA A 691 34.52 -4.21 -7.55
C ALA A 691 34.42 -2.87 -6.81
N GLY A 692 33.30 -2.60 -6.14
CA GLY A 692 33.10 -1.41 -5.32
C GLY A 692 34.14 -1.28 -4.22
N LEU A 693 34.36 -2.33 -3.42
CA LEU A 693 35.30 -2.33 -2.30
C LEU A 693 36.77 -2.29 -2.75
N LEU A 694 37.15 -3.06 -3.78
CA LEU A 694 38.51 -3.05 -4.32
C LEU A 694 38.83 -1.74 -5.04
N GLY A 695 37.81 -1.10 -5.65
CA GLY A 695 37.93 0.22 -6.26
C GLY A 695 38.34 1.33 -5.29
N LEU A 696 38.10 1.14 -3.99
CA LEU A 696 38.52 2.07 -2.93
C LEU A 696 40.03 2.04 -2.68
N ILE A 697 40.74 1.02 -3.17
CA ILE A 697 42.19 0.91 -2.98
C ILE A 697 42.89 1.95 -3.87
N PRO A 698 43.64 2.90 -3.29
CA PRO A 698 44.30 3.95 -4.07
C PRO A 698 45.23 3.39 -5.15
N GLY A 699 45.23 4.01 -6.34
CA GLY A 699 46.06 3.63 -7.47
C GLY A 699 45.50 2.44 -8.27
N ILE A 700 45.78 1.21 -7.82
CA ILE A 700 45.45 -0.01 -8.60
C ILE A 700 43.97 -0.42 -8.52
N GLY A 701 43.24 0.05 -7.50
CA GLY A 701 41.88 -0.40 -7.20
C GLY A 701 40.90 -0.21 -8.35
N ILE A 702 40.94 0.93 -9.03
CA ILE A 702 40.00 1.22 -10.14
C ILE A 702 40.19 0.26 -11.32
N TYR A 703 41.41 -0.20 -11.59
CA TYR A 703 41.70 -1.16 -12.65
C TYR A 703 41.21 -2.57 -12.29
N LEU A 704 41.37 -2.98 -11.02
CA LEU A 704 40.79 -4.22 -10.51
C LEU A 704 39.26 -4.18 -10.57
N ALA A 705 38.66 -3.04 -10.18
CA ALA A 705 37.22 -2.82 -10.27
C ALA A 705 36.73 -2.86 -11.71
N LEU A 706 37.48 -2.28 -12.67
CA LEU A 706 37.15 -2.33 -14.10
C LEU A 706 37.15 -3.76 -14.63
N LEU A 707 38.15 -4.58 -14.30
CA LEU A 707 38.21 -5.98 -14.70
C LEU A 707 37.00 -6.78 -14.19
N LEU A 708 36.67 -6.62 -12.90
CA LEU A 708 35.50 -7.27 -12.30
C LEU A 708 34.20 -6.75 -12.91
N SER A 709 34.10 -5.45 -13.18
CA SER A 709 32.92 -4.82 -13.79
C SER A 709 32.70 -5.29 -15.22
N ALA A 710 33.78 -5.46 -16.00
CA ALA A 710 33.74 -6.04 -17.34
C ALA A 710 33.25 -7.50 -17.30
N ALA A 711 33.76 -8.32 -16.38
CA ALA A 711 33.25 -9.70 -16.19
C ALA A 711 31.77 -9.69 -15.77
N ASN A 712 31.39 -8.76 -14.90
CA ASN A 712 30.03 -8.64 -14.40
C ASN A 712 29.02 -8.11 -15.44
N TRP A 713 29.49 -7.33 -16.41
CA TRP A 713 28.67 -6.77 -17.48
C TRP A 713 27.89 -7.84 -18.24
N VAL A 714 28.52 -9.00 -18.52
CA VAL A 714 27.90 -10.15 -19.19
C VAL A 714 26.71 -10.70 -18.39
N PHE A 715 26.92 -10.92 -17.09
CA PHE A 715 25.87 -11.43 -16.20
C PHE A 715 24.73 -10.41 -16.00
N SER A 716 25.09 -9.13 -15.95
CA SER A 716 24.13 -8.03 -15.77
C SER A 716 23.24 -7.86 -17.00
N ILE A 717 23.80 -7.93 -18.22
CA ILE A 717 23.00 -7.95 -19.45
C ILE A 717 22.11 -9.19 -19.48
N GLY A 718 22.66 -10.36 -19.19
CA GLY A 718 21.86 -11.59 -19.11
C GLY A 718 20.66 -11.43 -18.18
N PHE A 719 20.85 -10.76 -17.04
CA PHE A 719 19.78 -10.47 -16.10
C PHE A 719 18.72 -9.51 -16.67
N LEU A 720 19.15 -8.40 -17.28
CA LEU A 720 18.23 -7.44 -17.90
C LEU A 720 17.40 -8.09 -19.02
N LEU A 721 18.02 -8.95 -19.84
CA LEU A 721 17.35 -9.71 -20.90
C LEU A 721 16.33 -10.73 -20.36
N ILE A 722 16.59 -11.34 -19.20
CA ILE A 722 15.62 -12.22 -18.54
C ILE A 722 14.35 -11.43 -18.17
N GLY A 723 14.51 -10.24 -17.57
CA GLY A 723 13.38 -9.37 -17.24
C GLY A 723 12.53 -9.04 -18.47
N HIS A 724 13.19 -8.59 -19.55
CA HIS A 724 12.53 -8.31 -20.82
C HIS A 724 11.80 -9.55 -21.38
N TYR A 725 12.49 -10.69 -21.53
CA TYR A 725 11.95 -11.92 -22.11
C TYR A 725 10.72 -12.42 -21.35
N PHE A 726 10.81 -12.57 -20.03
CA PHE A 726 9.70 -13.09 -19.23
C PHE A 726 8.52 -12.11 -19.14
N SER A 727 8.76 -10.79 -19.21
CA SER A 727 7.69 -9.78 -19.23
C SER A 727 6.83 -9.81 -20.50
N ARG A 728 7.37 -10.36 -21.60
CA ARG A 728 6.68 -10.48 -22.89
C ARG A 728 5.94 -11.81 -23.05
N TRP A 729 6.50 -12.88 -22.48
CA TRP A 729 5.93 -14.23 -22.60
C TRP A 729 4.84 -14.54 -21.58
N PHE A 730 4.82 -13.82 -20.46
CA PHE A 730 3.84 -14.04 -19.39
C PHE A 730 3.11 -12.74 -19.09
N SER A 731 1.79 -12.85 -18.93
CA SER A 731 0.97 -11.74 -18.45
C SER A 731 1.24 -11.47 -16.96
N TYR A 732 0.96 -10.24 -16.52
CA TYR A 732 0.95 -9.84 -15.11
C TYR A 732 -0.51 -9.66 -14.63
N PRO A 733 -1.27 -10.75 -14.46
CA PRO A 733 -2.70 -10.72 -14.30
C PRO A 733 -3.13 -10.11 -12.97
N PHE A 734 -4.31 -9.49 -13.00
CA PHE A 734 -5.06 -9.19 -11.79
C PHE A 734 -5.73 -10.43 -11.23
N MET A 735 -5.85 -10.45 -9.90
CA MET A 735 -6.44 -11.54 -9.15
C MET A 735 -7.36 -10.97 -8.07
N ILE A 736 -8.42 -11.71 -7.75
CA ILE A 736 -9.36 -11.35 -6.70
C ILE A 736 -8.62 -11.15 -5.38
N LYS A 737 -8.93 -10.06 -4.67
CA LYS A 737 -8.44 -9.85 -3.32
C LYS A 737 -9.07 -10.88 -2.35
N PRO A 738 -8.31 -11.84 -1.79
CA PRO A 738 -8.86 -12.77 -0.81
C PRO A 738 -9.27 -12.00 0.47
N THR A 739 -10.31 -12.45 1.16
CA THR A 739 -10.62 -11.91 2.50
C THR A 739 -9.61 -12.45 3.53
N VAL A 740 -9.55 -11.81 4.70
CA VAL A 740 -8.78 -12.33 5.84
C VAL A 740 -9.27 -13.74 6.22
N PHE A 741 -10.56 -14.02 6.05
CA PHE A 741 -11.10 -15.36 6.23
C PHE A 741 -10.59 -16.34 5.17
N ASP A 742 -10.62 -15.98 3.89
CA ASP A 742 -10.07 -16.79 2.80
C ASP A 742 -8.58 -17.12 3.06
N LEU A 743 -7.79 -16.14 3.52
CA LEU A 743 -6.39 -16.34 3.91
C LEU A 743 -6.26 -17.30 5.11
N GLY A 744 -7.10 -17.15 6.14
CA GLY A 744 -7.11 -18.05 7.30
C GLY A 744 -7.37 -19.51 6.91
N VAL A 745 -8.35 -19.75 6.03
CA VAL A 745 -8.63 -21.07 5.47
C VAL A 745 -7.45 -21.58 4.65
N TYR A 746 -6.89 -20.75 3.78
CA TYR A 746 -5.74 -21.11 2.94
C TYR A 746 -4.52 -21.53 3.78
N PHE A 747 -4.14 -20.73 4.78
CA PHE A 747 -3.01 -21.04 5.64
C PHE A 747 -3.28 -22.23 6.56
N ALA A 748 -4.53 -22.49 6.96
CA ALA A 748 -4.91 -23.71 7.64
C ALA A 748 -4.71 -24.95 6.76
N LEU A 749 -5.01 -24.87 5.46
CA LEU A 749 -4.74 -25.96 4.50
C LEU A 749 -3.23 -26.17 4.30
N CYS A 750 -2.44 -25.09 4.19
CA CYS A 750 -0.99 -25.17 4.15
C CYS A 750 -0.42 -25.81 5.43
N ALA A 751 -0.94 -25.45 6.60
CA ALA A 751 -0.60 -26.04 7.89
C ALA A 751 -0.88 -27.55 7.90
N VAL A 752 -2.06 -27.97 7.43
CA VAL A 752 -2.39 -29.39 7.28
C VAL A 752 -1.39 -30.06 6.34
N PHE A 753 -1.06 -29.48 5.19
CA PHE A 753 -0.06 -30.05 4.27
C PHE A 753 1.34 -30.21 4.90
N VAL A 754 1.80 -29.23 5.67
CA VAL A 754 3.11 -29.30 6.35
C VAL A 754 3.10 -30.34 7.48
N TRP A 755 2.01 -30.43 8.25
CA TRP A 755 1.94 -31.23 9.46
C TRP A 755 1.10 -32.50 9.37
N TRP A 756 0.61 -32.89 8.18
CA TRP A 756 -0.32 -34.02 8.04
C TRP A 756 0.25 -35.32 8.59
N ARG A 757 1.54 -35.61 8.38
CA ARG A 757 2.17 -36.83 8.90
C ARG A 757 2.28 -36.82 10.42
N PRO A 758 2.90 -35.81 11.07
CA PRO A 758 2.85 -35.70 12.52
C PRO A 758 1.44 -35.78 13.09
N LEU A 759 0.48 -35.06 12.51
CA LEU A 759 -0.91 -35.03 12.96
C LEU A 759 -1.57 -36.41 12.83
N TRP A 760 -1.40 -37.05 11.68
CA TRP A 760 -1.92 -38.39 11.41
C TRP A 760 -1.32 -39.41 12.37
N PHE A 761 0.00 -39.47 12.52
CA PHE A 761 0.64 -40.50 13.32
C PHE A 761 0.54 -40.27 14.84
N ARG A 762 0.50 -39.02 15.30
CA ARG A 762 0.45 -38.68 16.74
C ARG A 762 -0.97 -38.56 17.29
N ILE A 763 -1.91 -37.99 16.51
CA ILE A 763 -3.25 -37.64 17.01
C ILE A 763 -4.31 -38.57 16.42
N VAL A 764 -4.33 -38.72 15.09
CA VAL A 764 -5.46 -39.39 14.41
C VAL A 764 -5.34 -40.91 14.43
N ARG A 765 -4.20 -41.47 14.00
CA ARG A 765 -3.95 -42.92 13.82
C ARG A 765 -4.17 -43.75 15.09
N PRO A 766 -3.69 -43.34 16.29
CA PRO A 766 -3.90 -44.13 17.52
C PRO A 766 -5.38 -44.34 17.82
N GLY A 767 -6.22 -43.31 17.62
CA GLY A 767 -7.67 -43.42 17.79
C GLY A 767 -8.40 -44.05 16.59
N TRP A 768 -7.91 -43.84 15.36
CA TRP A 768 -8.60 -44.24 14.12
C TRP A 768 -8.54 -45.75 13.83
N ARG A 769 -7.40 -46.41 14.14
CA ARG A 769 -7.20 -47.83 13.85
C ARG A 769 -8.20 -48.73 14.60
N ASN A 770 -8.61 -48.30 15.79
CA ASN A 770 -9.55 -49.02 16.67
C ASN A 770 -10.94 -48.35 16.76
N ALA A 771 -11.21 -47.31 15.96
CA ALA A 771 -12.48 -46.58 16.02
C ALA A 771 -13.64 -47.39 15.41
N PRO A 772 -14.79 -47.52 16.11
CA PRO A 772 -16.00 -48.12 15.54
C PRO A 772 -16.54 -47.29 14.37
N ARG A 773 -17.36 -47.92 13.49
CA ARG A 773 -17.96 -47.27 12.31
C ARG A 773 -18.65 -45.95 12.66
N SER A 774 -19.35 -45.88 13.79
CA SER A 774 -20.04 -44.66 14.28
C SER A 774 -19.09 -43.48 14.47
N ARG A 775 -17.91 -43.67 15.08
CA ARG A 775 -16.91 -42.59 15.27
C ARG A 775 -16.33 -42.10 13.94
N ARG A 776 -16.14 -43.00 12.97
CA ARG A 776 -15.67 -42.62 11.63
C ARG A 776 -16.72 -41.79 10.88
N VAL A 777 -17.99 -42.20 10.98
CA VAL A 777 -19.12 -41.44 10.42
C VAL A 777 -19.23 -40.06 11.08
N ILE A 778 -19.13 -39.97 12.41
CA ILE A 778 -19.12 -38.68 13.15
C ILE A 778 -17.97 -37.79 12.70
N PHE A 779 -16.76 -38.33 12.52
CA PHE A 779 -15.62 -37.55 12.05
C PHE A 779 -15.83 -37.02 10.62
N VAL A 780 -16.34 -37.86 9.71
CA VAL A 780 -16.68 -37.42 8.35
C VAL A 780 -17.79 -36.37 8.38
N ALA A 781 -18.82 -36.55 9.22
CA ALA A 781 -19.89 -35.58 9.40
C ALA A 781 -19.36 -34.25 9.96
N LEU A 782 -18.42 -34.26 10.91
CA LEU A 782 -17.77 -33.05 11.42
C LEU A 782 -16.94 -32.35 10.36
N LEU A 783 -16.22 -33.08 9.49
CA LEU A 783 -15.51 -32.49 8.37
C LEU A 783 -16.45 -31.88 7.33
N LEU A 784 -17.57 -32.55 7.05
CA LEU A 784 -18.61 -32.01 6.15
C LEU A 784 -19.29 -30.78 6.76
N LEU A 785 -19.57 -30.77 8.06
CA LEU A 785 -20.11 -29.61 8.78
C LEU A 785 -19.11 -28.45 8.78
N LEU A 786 -17.82 -28.70 9.01
CA LEU A 786 -16.79 -27.68 8.92
C LEU A 786 -16.68 -27.11 7.50
N GLY A 787 -16.67 -27.98 6.48
CA GLY A 787 -16.67 -27.58 5.07
C GLY A 787 -17.92 -26.78 4.70
N GLY A 788 -19.09 -27.21 5.17
CA GLY A 788 -20.36 -26.50 5.02
C GLY A 788 -20.35 -25.14 5.71
N GLY A 789 -19.78 -25.04 6.92
CA GLY A 789 -19.62 -23.77 7.64
C GLY A 789 -18.69 -22.79 6.93
N VAL A 790 -17.58 -23.28 6.36
CA VAL A 790 -16.67 -22.45 5.53
C VAL A 790 -17.38 -21.97 4.27
N ALA A 791 -18.13 -22.84 3.59
CA ALA A 791 -18.90 -22.48 2.40
C ALA A 791 -20.00 -21.45 2.73
N ALA A 792 -20.74 -21.66 3.82
CA ALA A 792 -21.79 -20.75 4.28
C ALA A 792 -21.23 -19.37 4.64
N LYS A 793 -20.08 -19.31 5.34
CA LYS A 793 -19.43 -18.03 5.65
C LYS A 793 -18.95 -17.32 4.39
N ARG A 794 -18.34 -18.05 3.44
CA ARG A 794 -17.92 -17.48 2.15
C ARG A 794 -19.10 -16.93 1.35
N HIS A 795 -20.23 -17.64 1.36
CA HIS A 795 -21.48 -17.17 0.75
C HIS A 795 -21.95 -15.87 1.42
N SER A 796 -22.04 -15.84 2.75
CA SER A 796 -22.46 -14.65 3.50
C SER A 796 -21.52 -13.45 3.26
N GLU A 797 -20.21 -13.64 3.16
CA GLU A 797 -19.28 -12.57 2.80
C GLU A 797 -19.53 -12.03 1.38
N MET A 798 -19.82 -12.91 0.42
CA MET A 798 -20.16 -12.50 -0.94
C MET A 798 -21.45 -11.66 -0.98
N GLU A 799 -22.49 -12.09 -0.25
CA GLU A 799 -23.74 -11.35 -0.16
C GLU A 799 -23.59 -9.98 0.50
N ARG A 800 -22.68 -9.84 1.48
CA ARG A 800 -22.37 -8.54 2.10
C ARG A 800 -21.63 -7.60 1.15
N MET A 801 -20.80 -8.14 0.25
CA MET A 801 -20.04 -7.35 -0.72
C MET A 801 -20.89 -6.93 -1.92
N ARG A 802 -21.79 -7.82 -2.36
CA ARG A 802 -22.65 -7.64 -3.55
C ARG A 802 -24.10 -8.01 -3.19
N PRO A 803 -24.81 -7.13 -2.45
CA PRO A 803 -26.16 -7.40 -1.99
C PRO A 803 -27.11 -7.50 -3.18
N ALA A 804 -27.89 -8.59 -3.24
CA ALA A 804 -28.93 -8.70 -4.25
C ALA A 804 -30.06 -7.71 -3.96
N GLY A 805 -30.71 -7.19 -5.01
CA GLY A 805 -31.81 -6.25 -4.89
C GLY A 805 -31.43 -4.78 -4.68
N LYS A 806 -30.13 -4.46 -4.66
CA LYS A 806 -29.63 -3.08 -4.62
C LYS A 806 -28.85 -2.76 -5.88
N LEU A 807 -29.05 -1.56 -6.41
CA LEU A 807 -28.21 -0.97 -7.44
C LEU A 807 -27.10 -0.18 -6.75
N GLU A 808 -25.85 -0.61 -6.93
CA GLU A 808 -24.68 0.07 -6.38
C GLU A 808 -23.91 0.73 -7.53
N ILE A 809 -23.79 2.06 -7.51
CA ILE A 809 -23.07 2.86 -8.50
C ILE A 809 -21.86 3.48 -7.83
N SER A 810 -20.72 3.50 -8.52
CA SER A 810 -19.49 4.10 -8.01
C SER A 810 -18.82 4.91 -9.10
N VAL A 811 -18.84 6.22 -8.92
CA VAL A 811 -18.11 7.18 -9.75
C VAL A 811 -16.69 7.26 -9.21
N LEU A 812 -15.72 6.82 -10.02
CA LEU A 812 -14.33 6.69 -9.58
C LEU A 812 -13.61 8.04 -9.66
N SER A 813 -12.75 8.32 -8.68
CA SER A 813 -11.89 9.50 -8.73
C SER A 813 -10.66 9.18 -9.57
N LEU A 814 -10.60 9.67 -10.82
CA LEU A 814 -9.55 9.34 -11.81
C LEU A 814 -8.74 10.56 -12.29
N GLY A 815 -8.83 11.71 -11.64
CA GLY A 815 -8.27 12.94 -12.22
C GLY A 815 -9.23 13.53 -13.26
N TYR A 816 -8.69 14.02 -14.38
CA TYR A 816 -9.48 14.46 -15.53
C TYR A 816 -9.77 13.25 -16.44
N ALA A 817 -10.70 12.40 -16.00
CA ALA A 817 -11.10 11.15 -16.66
C ALA A 817 -12.42 10.62 -16.08
N SER A 818 -13.18 9.87 -16.87
CA SER A 818 -14.45 9.25 -16.44
C SER A 818 -14.34 7.74 -16.32
N SER A 819 -14.92 7.21 -15.24
CA SER A 819 -15.26 5.80 -15.14
C SER A 819 -16.30 5.56 -14.05
N ILE A 820 -17.42 4.95 -14.44
CA ILE A 820 -18.54 4.66 -13.55
C ILE A 820 -18.76 3.15 -13.50
N LEU A 821 -18.65 2.58 -12.30
CA LEU A 821 -18.86 1.17 -12.04
C LEU A 821 -20.26 0.93 -11.47
N LEU A 822 -21.04 0.05 -12.10
CA LEU A 822 -22.36 -0.36 -11.64
C LEU A 822 -22.35 -1.85 -11.27
N ASP A 823 -22.93 -2.16 -10.11
CA ASP A 823 -23.34 -3.51 -9.72
C ASP A 823 -24.87 -3.52 -9.66
N THR A 824 -25.51 -4.25 -10.58
CA THR A 824 -26.96 -4.25 -10.71
C THR A 824 -27.60 -5.06 -9.56
N PRO A 825 -28.90 -4.85 -9.29
CA PRO A 825 -29.67 -5.67 -8.33
C PRO A 825 -29.64 -7.18 -8.61
N THR A 826 -29.41 -7.56 -9.87
CA THR A 826 -29.29 -8.93 -10.38
C THR A 826 -27.84 -9.46 -10.41
N ARG A 827 -26.86 -8.65 -9.94
CA ARG A 827 -25.41 -8.93 -9.83
C ARG A 827 -24.66 -8.99 -11.16
N GLU A 828 -25.15 -8.34 -12.19
CA GLU A 828 -24.38 -8.00 -13.38
C GLU A 828 -23.51 -6.78 -13.10
N THR A 829 -22.29 -6.78 -13.65
CA THR A 829 -21.34 -5.69 -13.53
C THR A 829 -21.25 -4.93 -14.85
N VAL A 830 -21.55 -3.64 -14.80
CA VAL A 830 -21.43 -2.73 -15.95
C VAL A 830 -20.34 -1.70 -15.66
N LEU A 831 -19.43 -1.51 -16.61
CA LEU A 831 -18.42 -0.45 -16.56
C LEU A 831 -18.71 0.56 -17.67
N ILE A 832 -18.89 1.82 -17.30
CA ILE A 832 -19.03 2.93 -18.23
C ILE A 832 -17.70 3.68 -18.23
N ASP A 833 -17.09 3.80 -19.41
CA ASP A 833 -15.82 4.44 -19.67
C ASP A 833 -14.61 3.85 -18.91
N THR A 834 -13.44 4.10 -19.47
CA THR A 834 -12.20 3.39 -19.14
C THR A 834 -11.07 4.32 -18.68
N GLY A 835 -11.35 5.62 -18.56
CA GLY A 835 -10.38 6.63 -18.16
C GLY A 835 -9.20 6.80 -19.12
N MET A 836 -8.31 7.74 -18.78
CA MET A 836 -7.16 8.12 -19.62
C MET A 836 -5.95 7.18 -19.45
N VAL A 837 -5.21 7.00 -20.55
CA VAL A 837 -3.89 6.34 -20.61
C VAL A 837 -3.02 7.14 -21.56
N VAL A 838 -1.88 7.66 -21.09
CA VAL A 838 -0.85 8.26 -21.99
C VAL A 838 0.45 7.48 -21.84
N THR A 839 1.24 7.34 -22.90
CA THR A 839 2.39 6.43 -23.01
C THR A 839 3.68 7.17 -23.40
N SER A 840 4.36 7.78 -22.42
CA SER A 840 5.75 8.35 -22.49
C SER A 840 6.31 8.62 -21.08
N PRO A 841 7.63 8.57 -20.81
CA PRO A 841 8.29 7.59 -19.92
C PRO A 841 7.97 7.70 -18.41
N ALA A 842 6.97 8.48 -17.97
CA ALA A 842 6.50 8.57 -16.59
C ALA A 842 4.98 8.86 -16.48
N THR A 843 4.15 8.25 -17.33
CA THR A 843 2.73 8.57 -17.50
C THR A 843 1.76 7.65 -16.72
N ARG A 844 0.54 8.17 -16.49
CA ARG A 844 -0.54 7.60 -15.66
C ARG A 844 -1.42 6.64 -16.49
N VAL A 845 -1.64 5.43 -15.98
CA VAL A 845 -2.54 4.41 -16.57
C VAL A 845 -3.69 4.16 -15.60
N ASP A 846 -4.81 4.89 -15.75
CA ASP A 846 -5.90 4.88 -14.76
C ASP A 846 -6.65 3.55 -14.71
N ALA A 847 -6.87 2.94 -15.87
CA ALA A 847 -7.45 1.60 -15.96
C ALA A 847 -6.66 0.55 -15.16
N GLU A 848 -5.34 0.63 -15.21
CA GLU A 848 -4.44 -0.31 -14.52
C GLU A 848 -4.30 0.02 -13.02
N ARG A 849 -4.25 1.30 -12.66
CA ARG A 849 -3.91 1.75 -11.29
C ARG A 849 -5.12 1.94 -10.38
N THR A 850 -6.29 2.23 -10.96
CA THR A 850 -7.50 2.57 -10.19
C THR A 850 -8.66 1.65 -10.55
N ILE A 851 -9.04 1.53 -11.83
CA ILE A 851 -10.28 0.81 -12.23
C ILE A 851 -10.20 -0.69 -11.92
N LEU A 852 -9.19 -1.41 -12.46
CA LEU A 852 -9.04 -2.85 -12.24
C LEU A 852 -8.93 -3.21 -10.74
N PRO A 853 -8.14 -2.50 -9.92
CA PRO A 853 -8.17 -2.66 -8.45
C PRO A 853 -9.56 -2.59 -7.83
N GLN A 854 -10.44 -1.66 -8.24
CA GLN A 854 -11.79 -1.59 -7.67
C GLN A 854 -12.61 -2.84 -8.02
N LEU A 855 -12.54 -3.32 -9.26
CA LEU A 855 -13.25 -4.51 -9.72
C LEU A 855 -12.82 -5.75 -8.91
N TYR A 856 -11.51 -5.99 -8.81
CA TYR A 856 -10.98 -7.17 -8.14
C TYR A 856 -11.09 -7.10 -6.61
N ALA A 857 -11.12 -5.90 -6.02
CA ALA A 857 -11.43 -5.71 -4.59
C ALA A 857 -12.88 -6.06 -4.26
N ARG A 858 -13.83 -5.81 -5.19
CA ARG A 858 -15.25 -6.22 -5.09
C ARG A 858 -15.49 -7.68 -5.49
N LYS A 859 -14.43 -8.46 -5.70
CA LYS A 859 -14.46 -9.86 -6.17
C LYS A 859 -15.20 -10.05 -7.51
N MET A 860 -15.22 -9.02 -8.36
CA MET A 860 -15.73 -9.13 -9.72
C MET A 860 -14.73 -9.93 -10.57
N THR A 861 -15.24 -10.89 -11.35
CA THR A 861 -14.42 -11.82 -12.15
C THR A 861 -14.55 -11.63 -13.64
N ARG A 862 -15.57 -10.86 -14.05
CA ARG A 862 -15.90 -10.49 -15.42
C ARG A 862 -16.69 -9.17 -15.39
N LEU A 863 -16.74 -8.49 -16.52
CA LEU A 863 -17.68 -7.42 -16.81
C LEU A 863 -18.76 -8.00 -17.71
N ASP A 864 -20.03 -7.88 -17.30
CA ASP A 864 -21.15 -8.32 -18.10
C ASP A 864 -21.39 -7.34 -19.27
N GLU A 865 -21.11 -6.06 -19.07
CA GLU A 865 -21.16 -5.00 -20.10
C GLU A 865 -20.03 -3.98 -19.90
N LEU A 866 -19.33 -3.62 -20.98
CA LEU A 866 -18.44 -2.46 -21.07
C LEU A 866 -19.08 -1.44 -22.02
N ILE A 867 -19.27 -0.20 -21.57
CA ILE A 867 -19.85 0.89 -22.37
C ILE A 867 -18.78 1.98 -22.54
N VAL A 868 -18.50 2.42 -23.77
CA VAL A 868 -17.62 3.57 -24.02
C VAL A 868 -18.39 4.67 -24.72
N THR A 869 -18.42 5.86 -24.11
CA THR A 869 -19.33 6.95 -24.48
C THR A 869 -18.79 7.89 -25.55
N THR A 870 -17.47 8.06 -25.65
CA THR A 870 -16.82 8.98 -26.60
C THR A 870 -15.43 8.46 -26.99
N PRO A 871 -14.90 8.79 -28.19
CA PRO A 871 -13.52 8.47 -28.56
C PRO A 871 -12.47 9.29 -27.81
N ASN A 872 -12.85 10.30 -27.01
CA ASN A 872 -11.88 11.10 -26.28
C ASN A 872 -11.00 10.24 -25.35
N PRO A 873 -9.69 10.52 -25.25
CA PRO A 873 -8.75 9.70 -24.46
C PRO A 873 -9.17 9.53 -22.99
N GLU A 874 -9.77 10.54 -22.38
CA GLU A 874 -10.23 10.59 -21.00
C GLU A 874 -11.41 9.66 -20.68
N HIS A 875 -12.01 9.06 -21.71
CA HIS A 875 -13.03 8.01 -21.62
C HIS A 875 -12.56 6.67 -22.23
N SER A 876 -11.83 6.69 -23.34
CA SER A 876 -11.60 5.50 -24.19
C SER A 876 -10.19 4.90 -24.12
N ALA A 877 -9.18 5.61 -23.60
CA ALA A 877 -7.80 5.17 -23.70
C ALA A 877 -7.51 3.88 -22.89
N GLY A 878 -8.31 3.59 -21.88
CA GLY A 878 -8.21 2.38 -21.07
C GLY A 878 -8.75 1.09 -21.70
N ILE A 879 -9.39 1.12 -22.88
CA ILE A 879 -10.06 -0.06 -23.49
C ILE A 879 -9.12 -1.28 -23.56
N ALA A 880 -7.92 -1.12 -24.12
CA ALA A 880 -6.99 -2.23 -24.27
C ALA A 880 -6.58 -2.83 -22.91
N THR A 881 -6.41 -1.98 -21.90
CA THR A 881 -6.05 -2.38 -20.53
C THR A 881 -7.17 -3.16 -19.86
N ILE A 882 -8.42 -2.71 -20.00
CA ILE A 882 -9.60 -3.41 -19.47
C ILE A 882 -9.78 -4.76 -20.16
N LEU A 883 -9.77 -4.79 -21.51
CA LEU A 883 -9.92 -6.03 -22.26
C LEU A 883 -8.83 -7.05 -21.91
N THR A 884 -7.59 -6.61 -21.70
CA THR A 884 -6.48 -7.48 -21.28
C THR A 884 -6.60 -7.91 -19.81
N GLY A 885 -7.12 -7.04 -18.95
CA GLY A 885 -7.15 -7.21 -17.50
C GLY A 885 -8.27 -8.10 -16.99
N ILE A 886 -9.49 -7.96 -17.53
CA ILE A 886 -10.69 -8.67 -17.08
C ILE A 886 -11.50 -9.22 -18.27
N PRO A 887 -12.15 -10.41 -18.16
CA PRO A 887 -13.09 -10.89 -19.17
C PRO A 887 -14.27 -9.92 -19.32
N VAL A 888 -14.69 -9.68 -20.57
CA VAL A 888 -15.83 -8.82 -20.92
C VAL A 888 -16.78 -9.64 -21.79
N ASP A 889 -18.06 -9.69 -21.42
CA ASP A 889 -19.07 -10.48 -22.13
C ASP A 889 -19.68 -9.67 -23.29
N HIS A 890 -20.02 -8.39 -23.04
CA HIS A 890 -20.54 -7.47 -24.06
C HIS A 890 -19.75 -6.16 -24.05
N PHE A 891 -19.50 -5.61 -25.25
CA PHE A 891 -18.83 -4.33 -25.41
C PHE A 891 -19.67 -3.43 -26.32
N THR A 892 -20.32 -2.44 -25.70
CA THR A 892 -21.10 -1.41 -26.36
C THR A 892 -20.32 -0.11 -26.47
N TYR A 893 -20.47 0.61 -27.58
CA TYR A 893 -19.74 1.87 -27.80
C TYR A 893 -20.54 2.88 -28.63
N ALA A 894 -20.22 4.16 -28.45
CA ALA A 894 -20.71 5.24 -29.31
C ALA A 894 -20.08 5.15 -30.71
N PRO A 895 -20.80 5.43 -31.82
CA PRO A 895 -20.30 5.19 -33.18
C PRO A 895 -18.94 5.85 -33.48
N GLY A 896 -18.68 7.04 -32.92
CA GLY A 896 -17.39 7.74 -33.01
C GLY A 896 -16.17 6.98 -32.46
N VAL A 897 -16.36 5.95 -31.63
CA VAL A 897 -15.28 5.08 -31.10
C VAL A 897 -14.84 4.02 -32.12
N ALA A 898 -15.61 3.77 -33.18
CA ALA A 898 -15.31 2.73 -34.18
C ALA A 898 -13.90 2.78 -34.79
N PRO A 899 -13.30 3.96 -35.09
CA PRO A 899 -11.93 4.05 -35.60
C PRO A 899 -10.90 3.48 -34.62
N LEU A 900 -11.02 3.79 -33.32
CA LEU A 900 -10.11 3.33 -32.27
C LEU A 900 -10.08 1.81 -32.13
N LEU A 901 -11.20 1.12 -32.42
CA LEU A 901 -11.27 -0.34 -32.38
C LEU A 901 -10.45 -1.02 -33.47
N ARG A 902 -10.02 -0.27 -34.51
CA ARG A 902 -9.19 -0.75 -35.62
C ARG A 902 -7.70 -0.46 -35.41
N GLU A 903 -7.34 0.24 -34.35
CA GLU A 903 -5.96 0.56 -34.01
C GLU A 903 -5.36 -0.48 -33.06
N GLU A 904 -4.06 -0.76 -33.21
CA GLU A 904 -3.34 -1.60 -32.24
C GLU A 904 -3.12 -0.81 -30.93
N PRO A 905 -3.27 -1.45 -29.75
CA PRO A 905 -3.44 -2.89 -29.53
C PRO A 905 -4.89 -3.39 -29.48
N VAL A 906 -5.91 -2.52 -29.62
CA VAL A 906 -7.32 -2.90 -29.47
C VAL A 906 -7.77 -3.87 -30.58
N ALA A 907 -7.38 -3.59 -31.82
CA ALA A 907 -7.69 -4.43 -32.98
C ALA A 907 -7.20 -5.86 -32.81
N GLY A 908 -5.95 -6.06 -32.36
CA GLY A 908 -5.37 -7.36 -32.07
C GLY A 908 -6.18 -8.13 -31.02
N LEU A 909 -6.55 -7.48 -29.91
CA LEU A 909 -7.34 -8.09 -28.83
C LEU A 909 -8.73 -8.52 -29.29
N LEU A 910 -9.41 -7.71 -30.10
CA LEU A 910 -10.72 -8.03 -30.66
C LEU A 910 -10.63 -9.16 -31.69
N ALA A 911 -9.62 -9.14 -32.56
CA ALA A 911 -9.37 -10.21 -33.53
C ALA A 911 -9.06 -11.55 -32.83
N GLU A 912 -8.33 -11.52 -31.72
CA GLU A 912 -8.11 -12.69 -30.88
C GLU A 912 -9.40 -13.25 -30.28
N ARG A 913 -10.35 -12.39 -29.88
CA ARG A 913 -11.63 -12.79 -29.28
C ARG A 913 -12.79 -12.88 -30.26
N SER A 914 -12.48 -12.82 -31.56
CA SER A 914 -13.51 -12.87 -32.59
C SER A 914 -14.36 -14.13 -32.48
N PRO A 915 -15.69 -14.04 -32.69
CA PRO A 915 -16.56 -15.20 -32.83
C PRO A 915 -16.11 -16.21 -33.89
N ALA A 916 -15.27 -15.81 -34.85
CA ALA A 916 -14.69 -16.72 -35.83
C ALA A 916 -13.70 -17.74 -35.24
N ARG A 917 -13.09 -17.47 -34.07
CA ARG A 917 -12.09 -18.35 -33.47
C ARG A 917 -12.72 -19.41 -32.57
N LEU A 918 -12.63 -20.68 -33.00
CA LEU A 918 -13.18 -21.84 -32.28
C LEU A 918 -12.71 -21.94 -30.82
N LYS A 919 -11.43 -21.66 -30.54
CA LYS A 919 -10.86 -21.67 -29.18
C LYS A 919 -11.67 -20.78 -28.22
N HIS A 920 -12.03 -19.58 -28.65
CA HIS A 920 -12.72 -18.58 -27.83
C HIS A 920 -14.20 -18.90 -27.63
N ARG A 921 -14.84 -19.52 -28.63
CA ARG A 921 -16.21 -20.05 -28.50
C ARG A 921 -16.29 -21.15 -27.45
N LEU A 922 -15.31 -22.06 -27.44
CA LEU A 922 -15.26 -23.16 -26.47
C LEU A 922 -14.92 -22.68 -25.05
N SER A 923 -14.06 -21.66 -24.93
CA SER A 923 -13.74 -21.04 -23.64
C SER A 923 -14.81 -20.06 -23.14
N GLY A 924 -15.75 -19.64 -23.99
CA GLY A 924 -16.78 -18.65 -23.64
C GLY A 924 -16.22 -17.23 -23.49
N THR A 925 -15.17 -16.88 -24.23
CA THR A 925 -14.49 -15.57 -24.15
C THR A 925 -14.57 -14.79 -25.45
N THR A 926 -15.56 -15.10 -26.30
CA THR A 926 -15.83 -14.37 -27.53
C THR A 926 -16.42 -13.00 -27.22
N LEU A 927 -15.96 -11.98 -27.94
CA LEU A 927 -16.43 -10.62 -27.78
C LEU A 927 -16.72 -10.02 -29.17
N ALA A 928 -17.90 -9.46 -29.34
CA ALA A 928 -18.31 -8.75 -30.54
C ALA A 928 -18.76 -7.33 -30.14
N PRO A 929 -17.99 -6.28 -30.48
CA PRO A 929 -18.37 -4.91 -30.18
C PRO A 929 -19.67 -4.50 -30.90
N ARG A 930 -20.57 -3.81 -30.20
CA ARG A 930 -21.85 -3.30 -30.73
C ARG A 930 -21.89 -1.77 -30.65
N ALA A 931 -22.06 -1.10 -31.80
CA ALA A 931 -22.36 0.32 -31.81
C ALA A 931 -23.82 0.56 -31.40
N VAL A 932 -24.09 1.61 -30.64
CA VAL A 932 -25.45 2.01 -30.22
C VAL A 932 -25.74 3.46 -30.57
N ALA A 933 -27.00 3.77 -30.83
CA ALA A 933 -27.50 5.11 -31.11
C ALA A 933 -28.45 5.59 -30.00
N PRO A 934 -28.70 6.91 -29.87
CA PRO A 934 -29.72 7.43 -28.97
C PRO A 934 -31.09 6.76 -29.20
N GLY A 935 -31.71 6.27 -28.13
CA GLY A 935 -32.94 5.48 -28.12
C GLY A 935 -32.72 3.97 -28.00
N ASP A 936 -31.49 3.48 -28.19
CA ASP A 936 -31.19 2.06 -28.02
C ASP A 936 -31.16 1.65 -26.55
N VAL A 937 -31.75 0.49 -26.26
CA VAL A 937 -31.62 -0.15 -24.95
C VAL A 937 -30.31 -0.94 -24.93
N ILE A 938 -29.43 -0.60 -23.99
CA ILE A 938 -28.15 -1.28 -23.79
C ILE A 938 -28.35 -2.48 -22.88
N TYR A 939 -28.98 -2.26 -21.72
CA TYR A 939 -29.20 -3.29 -20.72
C TYR A 939 -30.65 -3.24 -20.23
N ARG A 940 -31.27 -4.42 -20.06
CA ARG A 940 -32.62 -4.54 -19.51
C ARG A 940 -32.71 -5.79 -18.63
N ALA A 941 -33.17 -5.61 -17.41
CA ALA A 941 -33.49 -6.69 -16.48
C ALA A 941 -34.70 -6.32 -15.61
N GLU A 942 -35.13 -7.26 -14.79
CA GLU A 942 -36.16 -7.03 -13.78
C GLU A 942 -35.75 -7.75 -12.49
N TYR A 943 -35.91 -7.08 -11.35
CA TYR A 943 -35.70 -7.68 -10.04
C TYR A 943 -36.91 -7.41 -9.14
N ALA A 944 -37.57 -8.48 -8.68
CA ALA A 944 -38.73 -8.40 -7.78
C ALA A 944 -39.83 -7.41 -8.25
N GLY A 945 -40.15 -7.42 -9.56
CA GLY A 945 -41.18 -6.54 -10.14
C GLY A 945 -40.72 -5.11 -10.46
N LYS A 946 -39.45 -4.77 -10.20
CA LYS A 946 -38.86 -3.46 -10.52
C LYS A 946 -38.00 -3.57 -11.78
N PRO A 947 -38.26 -2.77 -12.83
CA PRO A 947 -37.43 -2.77 -14.03
C PRO A 947 -36.06 -2.15 -13.75
N ILE A 948 -35.05 -2.66 -14.43
CA ILE A 948 -33.70 -2.09 -14.51
C ILE A 948 -33.42 -1.82 -15.98
N LEU A 949 -33.08 -0.58 -16.31
CA LEU A 949 -32.88 -0.15 -17.70
C LEU A 949 -31.62 0.72 -17.80
N ILE A 950 -30.76 0.41 -18.77
CA ILE A 950 -29.71 1.32 -19.22
C ILE A 950 -30.02 1.64 -20.68
N GLU A 951 -30.37 2.89 -20.95
CA GLU A 951 -30.73 3.39 -22.27
C GLU A 951 -29.68 4.41 -22.75
N ALA A 952 -29.28 4.28 -24.01
CA ALA A 952 -28.56 5.31 -24.73
C ALA A 952 -29.49 6.49 -24.99
N ILE A 953 -29.12 7.68 -24.54
CA ILE A 953 -29.82 8.92 -24.84
C ILE A 953 -28.80 9.95 -25.35
N GLY A 954 -29.26 11.06 -25.92
CA GLY A 954 -28.34 12.08 -26.41
C GLY A 954 -28.92 12.83 -27.60
N PRO A 955 -28.26 13.91 -28.01
CA PRO A 955 -28.66 14.64 -29.20
C PRO A 955 -28.52 13.71 -30.42
N ALA A 956 -29.61 13.59 -31.20
CA ALA A 956 -29.61 12.78 -32.42
C ALA A 956 -28.51 13.26 -33.37
N ASP A 957 -27.65 12.33 -33.78
CA ASP A 957 -26.55 12.64 -34.69
C ASP A 957 -26.60 11.76 -35.95
N PRO A 958 -26.85 12.33 -37.13
CA PRO A 958 -26.76 11.61 -38.39
C PRO A 958 -25.33 11.13 -38.72
N ALA A 959 -24.30 11.81 -38.21
CA ALA A 959 -22.88 11.50 -38.46
C ALA A 959 -22.29 10.51 -37.43
N GLY A 960 -22.92 10.38 -36.26
CA GLY A 960 -22.50 9.48 -35.18
C GLY A 960 -21.23 9.93 -34.42
N GLU A 961 -20.91 11.22 -34.46
CA GLU A 961 -19.75 11.86 -33.82
C GLU A 961 -20.07 12.37 -32.40
N ASN A 962 -21.34 12.57 -32.06
CA ASN A 962 -21.75 13.02 -30.72
C ASN A 962 -21.42 11.99 -29.63
N PRO A 963 -21.05 12.45 -28.42
CA PRO A 963 -20.86 11.58 -27.26
C PRO A 963 -22.20 10.95 -26.84
N LEU A 964 -22.11 9.74 -26.29
CA LEU A 964 -23.25 8.96 -25.85
C LEU A 964 -23.61 9.31 -24.39
N SER A 965 -24.76 9.95 -24.19
CA SER A 965 -25.32 10.12 -22.85
C SER A 965 -26.10 8.87 -22.45
N LEU A 966 -26.21 8.59 -21.15
CA LEU A 966 -26.84 7.36 -20.65
C LEU A 966 -27.87 7.68 -19.58
N ARG A 967 -28.98 6.94 -19.61
CA ARG A 967 -29.99 6.94 -18.55
C ARG A 967 -29.99 5.59 -17.87
N ILE A 968 -29.78 5.58 -16.56
CA ILE A 968 -29.75 4.38 -15.72
C ILE A 968 -30.98 4.42 -14.80
N GLU A 969 -31.89 3.47 -14.93
CA GLU A 969 -33.11 3.37 -14.13
C GLU A 969 -33.17 2.08 -13.31
N TYR A 970 -33.67 2.18 -12.08
CA TYR A 970 -34.07 1.04 -11.26
C TYR A 970 -35.31 1.41 -10.43
N GLY A 971 -36.46 0.83 -10.77
CA GLY A 971 -37.73 1.19 -10.12
C GLY A 971 -38.04 2.68 -10.29
N ALA A 972 -38.11 3.43 -9.18
CA ALA A 972 -38.33 4.88 -9.16
C ALA A 972 -37.05 5.72 -9.23
N TYR A 973 -35.88 5.09 -9.10
CA TYR A 973 -34.57 5.76 -9.16
C TYR A 973 -34.11 5.89 -10.61
N ALA A 974 -33.57 7.06 -10.97
CA ALA A 974 -32.97 7.36 -12.25
C ALA A 974 -31.70 8.20 -12.07
N MET A 975 -30.66 7.87 -12.84
CA MET A 975 -29.41 8.61 -12.95
C MET A 975 -29.11 8.95 -14.40
N LEU A 976 -28.63 10.17 -14.64
CA LEU A 976 -28.26 10.67 -15.96
C LEU A 976 -26.74 10.84 -16.04
N VAL A 977 -26.12 10.23 -17.05
CA VAL A 977 -24.69 10.42 -17.36
C VAL A 977 -24.61 11.21 -18.66
N LEU A 978 -24.21 12.47 -18.58
CA LEU A 978 -24.25 13.36 -19.74
C LEU A 978 -23.04 13.23 -20.67
N SER A 979 -21.94 12.59 -20.25
CA SER A 979 -20.68 12.48 -21.01
C SER A 979 -20.15 13.87 -21.44
N ASP A 980 -19.31 13.96 -22.48
CA ASP A 980 -18.62 15.18 -22.91
C ASP A 980 -19.45 16.09 -23.83
N LEU A 981 -20.72 16.33 -23.49
CA LEU A 981 -21.55 17.25 -24.30
C LEU A 981 -20.98 18.67 -24.26
N THR A 982 -20.62 19.20 -25.43
CA THR A 982 -20.30 20.63 -25.64
C THR A 982 -21.52 21.51 -25.33
N LEU A 983 -21.30 22.80 -25.11
CA LEU A 983 -22.40 23.75 -24.82
C LEU A 983 -23.49 23.75 -25.90
N ALA A 984 -23.11 23.61 -27.18
CA ALA A 984 -24.06 23.54 -28.29
C ALA A 984 -24.85 22.21 -28.27
N GLN A 985 -24.17 21.08 -28.04
CA GLN A 985 -24.80 19.77 -27.94
C GLN A 985 -25.74 19.67 -26.74
N GLN A 986 -25.43 20.34 -25.62
CA GLN A 986 -26.32 20.42 -24.45
C GLN A 986 -27.66 21.10 -24.79
N LYS A 987 -27.63 22.21 -25.53
CA LYS A 987 -28.85 22.89 -25.99
C LYS A 987 -29.66 22.02 -26.95
N ALA A 988 -28.99 21.33 -27.89
CA ALA A 988 -29.63 20.39 -28.80
C ALA A 988 -30.25 19.20 -28.04
N PHE A 989 -29.57 18.70 -27.03
CA PHE A 989 -30.03 17.61 -26.18
C PHE A 989 -31.27 18.01 -25.37
N LEU A 990 -31.26 19.21 -24.77
CA LEU A 990 -32.40 19.77 -24.05
C LEU A 990 -33.62 19.96 -24.97
N ALA A 991 -33.42 20.45 -26.20
CA ALA A 991 -34.50 20.67 -27.16
C ALA A 991 -35.05 19.36 -27.77
N GLY A 992 -34.19 18.36 -27.97
CA GLY A 992 -34.53 17.10 -28.66
C GLY A 992 -35.00 15.97 -27.76
N THR A 993 -34.84 16.08 -26.44
CA THR A 993 -35.16 15.00 -25.50
C THR A 993 -36.48 15.27 -24.78
N PRO A 994 -37.41 14.28 -24.72
CA PRO A 994 -38.65 14.46 -23.98
C PRO A 994 -38.41 14.81 -22.49
N PRO A 995 -39.16 15.76 -21.90
CA PRO A 995 -38.93 16.21 -20.52
C PRO A 995 -38.94 15.07 -19.49
N GLU A 996 -39.76 14.05 -19.68
CA GLU A 996 -39.82 12.87 -18.80
C GLU A 996 -38.51 12.07 -18.79
N LYS A 997 -37.79 12.00 -19.92
CA LYS A 997 -36.50 11.30 -20.02
C LYS A 997 -35.33 12.10 -19.43
N LEU A 998 -35.51 13.40 -19.22
CA LEU A 998 -34.52 14.26 -18.56
C LEU A 998 -34.60 14.18 -17.04
N LYS A 999 -35.74 13.78 -16.46
CA LYS A 999 -35.92 13.71 -15.00
C LYS A 999 -35.09 12.60 -14.35
N ALA A 1000 -34.19 12.96 -13.45
CA ALA A 1000 -33.32 12.03 -12.73
C ALA A 1000 -33.02 12.57 -11.34
N GLN A 1001 -32.86 11.69 -10.34
CA GLN A 1001 -32.46 12.10 -9.00
C GLN A 1001 -30.98 12.48 -8.93
N VAL A 1002 -30.14 11.81 -9.73
CA VAL A 1002 -28.69 12.06 -9.79
C VAL A 1002 -28.25 12.35 -11.22
N VAL A 1003 -27.41 13.37 -11.41
CA VAL A 1003 -26.87 13.73 -12.73
C VAL A 1003 -25.36 13.88 -12.65
N VAL A 1004 -24.64 13.29 -13.61
CA VAL A 1004 -23.23 13.59 -13.86
C VAL A 1004 -23.15 14.78 -14.79
N ALA A 1005 -22.47 15.84 -14.34
CA ALA A 1005 -22.32 17.07 -15.10
C ALA A 1005 -21.63 16.83 -16.45
N PRO A 1006 -22.01 17.56 -17.51
CA PRO A 1006 -21.44 17.37 -18.83
C PRO A 1006 -19.95 17.79 -18.85
N HIS A 1007 -19.14 17.04 -19.59
CA HIS A 1007 -17.74 17.32 -19.88
C HIS A 1007 -16.92 17.58 -18.62
N HIS A 1008 -17.06 16.73 -17.59
CA HIS A 1008 -16.39 16.88 -16.29
C HIS A 1008 -16.66 18.21 -15.55
N GLY A 1009 -17.65 19.01 -15.99
CA GLY A 1009 -17.86 20.38 -15.52
C GLY A 1009 -17.01 21.43 -16.25
N THR A 1010 -16.36 21.09 -17.35
CA THR A 1010 -15.51 21.99 -18.15
C THR A 1010 -16.00 22.23 -19.57
N ALA A 1011 -17.29 22.00 -19.84
CA ALA A 1011 -17.89 22.27 -21.14
C ALA A 1011 -17.60 23.70 -21.63
N GLY A 1012 -17.14 23.84 -22.88
CA GLY A 1012 -16.75 25.11 -23.48
C GLY A 1012 -15.25 25.42 -23.40
N ILE A 1013 -14.43 24.54 -22.82
CA ILE A 1013 -12.96 24.66 -22.83
C ILE A 1013 -12.38 24.48 -24.23
N GLU A 1014 -13.04 23.69 -25.06
CA GLU A 1014 -12.72 23.39 -26.46
C GLU A 1014 -12.58 24.64 -27.35
N ASP A 1015 -13.30 25.73 -27.02
CA ASP A 1015 -13.29 26.98 -27.79
C ASP A 1015 -12.22 27.97 -27.31
N ILE A 1016 -11.50 27.67 -26.22
CA ILE A 1016 -10.62 28.63 -25.54
C ILE A 1016 -9.19 28.45 -26.00
N THR A 1017 -8.58 29.50 -26.55
CA THR A 1017 -7.15 29.48 -26.95
C THR A 1017 -6.27 30.36 -26.06
N LEU A 1018 -6.79 31.47 -25.52
CA LEU A 1018 -6.07 32.35 -24.60
C LEU A 1018 -7.03 33.11 -23.65
N GLY A 1019 -6.96 32.80 -22.36
CA GLY A 1019 -7.77 33.48 -21.34
C GLY A 1019 -9.24 33.08 -21.36
N LEU A 1020 -9.93 33.26 -20.24
CA LEU A 1020 -11.36 32.95 -20.13
C LEU A 1020 -12.19 34.13 -20.67
N PRO A 1021 -13.15 33.90 -21.58
CA PRO A 1021 -14.10 34.93 -22.01
C PRO A 1021 -14.89 35.51 -20.82
N ASP A 1022 -15.16 36.82 -20.85
CA ASP A 1022 -15.90 37.51 -19.78
C ASP A 1022 -17.36 37.00 -19.65
N ASP A 1023 -17.94 36.49 -20.74
CA ASP A 1023 -19.30 35.95 -20.81
C ASP A 1023 -19.40 34.45 -20.46
N MET A 1024 -18.29 33.78 -20.11
CA MET A 1024 -18.26 32.34 -19.87
C MET A 1024 -19.25 31.88 -18.79
N ALA A 1025 -19.40 32.65 -17.70
CA ALA A 1025 -20.35 32.34 -16.65
C ALA A 1025 -21.80 32.32 -17.17
N GLN A 1026 -22.15 33.28 -18.04
CA GLN A 1026 -23.47 33.35 -18.66
C GLN A 1026 -23.67 32.20 -19.65
N ARG A 1027 -22.66 31.89 -20.48
CA ARG A 1027 -22.70 30.76 -21.43
C ARG A 1027 -22.99 29.42 -20.72
N LEU A 1028 -22.36 29.21 -19.57
CA LEU A 1028 -22.57 28.03 -18.72
C LEU A 1028 -23.97 28.04 -18.08
N ALA A 1029 -24.47 29.17 -17.60
CA ALA A 1029 -25.82 29.29 -17.07
C ALA A 1029 -26.88 28.97 -18.15
N ASP A 1030 -26.74 29.54 -19.34
CA ASP A 1030 -27.65 29.38 -20.48
C ASP A 1030 -27.60 28.00 -21.15
N SER A 1031 -26.65 27.14 -20.76
CA SER A 1031 -26.50 25.79 -21.33
C SER A 1031 -26.51 24.75 -20.22
N THR A 1032 -25.39 24.61 -19.49
CA THR A 1032 -25.25 23.64 -18.39
C THR A 1032 -26.30 23.88 -17.30
N GLY A 1033 -26.51 25.13 -16.89
CA GLY A 1033 -27.51 25.49 -15.87
C GLY A 1033 -28.93 25.15 -16.31
N GLU A 1034 -29.35 25.55 -17.52
CA GLU A 1034 -30.67 25.22 -18.06
C GLU A 1034 -30.90 23.70 -18.20
N LEU A 1035 -29.90 22.96 -18.70
CA LEU A 1035 -29.98 21.51 -18.83
C LEU A 1035 -30.13 20.84 -17.46
N LEU A 1036 -29.30 21.20 -16.48
CA LEU A 1036 -29.38 20.67 -15.11
C LEU A 1036 -30.74 21.02 -14.47
N LYS A 1037 -31.23 22.25 -14.65
CA LYS A 1037 -32.56 22.66 -14.17
C LYS A 1037 -33.68 21.78 -14.72
N ALA A 1038 -33.61 21.40 -16.00
CA ALA A 1038 -34.61 20.53 -16.63
C ALA A 1038 -34.65 19.13 -15.97
N THR A 1039 -33.51 18.62 -15.51
CA THR A 1039 -33.44 17.32 -14.82
C THR A 1039 -34.15 17.30 -13.47
N GLY A 1040 -34.16 18.43 -12.74
CA GLY A 1040 -34.67 18.50 -11.38
C GLY A 1040 -33.93 17.60 -10.40
N ALA A 1041 -32.62 17.39 -10.62
CA ALA A 1041 -31.80 16.51 -9.82
C ALA A 1041 -31.68 16.95 -8.36
N GLU A 1042 -31.63 15.97 -7.47
CA GLU A 1042 -31.36 16.12 -6.04
C GLU A 1042 -29.85 16.11 -5.76
N ALA A 1043 -29.04 15.55 -6.67
CA ALA A 1043 -27.59 15.59 -6.61
C ALA A 1043 -26.93 15.75 -7.99
N VAL A 1044 -25.87 16.56 -8.05
CA VAL A 1044 -25.03 16.76 -9.23
C VAL A 1044 -23.59 16.34 -8.92
N ILE A 1045 -23.04 15.50 -9.79
CA ILE A 1045 -21.71 14.92 -9.66
C ILE A 1045 -20.79 15.51 -10.72
N PHE A 1046 -19.65 16.03 -10.28
CA PHE A 1046 -18.58 16.53 -11.15
C PHE A 1046 -17.42 15.52 -11.16
N GLU A 1047 -17.20 14.85 -12.29
CA GLU A 1047 -16.06 13.96 -12.53
C GLU A 1047 -14.78 14.76 -12.86
N PHE A 1048 -14.48 15.77 -12.04
CA PHE A 1048 -13.31 16.60 -12.18
C PHE A 1048 -12.23 16.17 -11.18
N GLY A 1049 -10.98 16.15 -11.63
CA GLY A 1049 -9.80 15.76 -10.86
C GLY A 1049 -8.59 16.54 -11.34
N ASN A 1050 -7.42 16.41 -10.68
CA ASN A 1050 -6.21 17.18 -11.02
C ASN A 1050 -5.81 17.04 -12.52
N PRO A 1051 -6.03 18.04 -13.40
CA PRO A 1051 -5.90 17.89 -14.86
C PRO A 1051 -4.45 17.98 -15.39
N ARG A 1052 -3.43 17.80 -14.54
CA ARG A 1052 -2.04 17.70 -15.02
C ARG A 1052 -1.85 16.29 -15.62
N PRO A 1053 -1.53 16.07 -16.91
CA PRO A 1053 -1.01 16.95 -17.95
C PRO A 1053 -1.82 16.85 -19.26
N VAL A 1054 -2.92 17.59 -19.40
CA VAL A 1054 -3.62 17.71 -20.70
C VAL A 1054 -3.02 18.91 -21.47
N GLU A 1055 -2.80 18.76 -22.78
CA GLU A 1055 -2.25 19.75 -23.73
C GLU A 1055 -3.02 21.09 -23.76
N PRO A 1056 -2.64 22.03 -24.65
CA PRO A 1056 -1.80 23.22 -24.42
C PRO A 1056 -2.43 24.34 -23.56
N LEU A 1057 -3.59 24.13 -22.93
CA LEU A 1057 -4.25 25.09 -22.04
C LEU A 1057 -3.89 24.83 -20.58
N ARG A 1058 -3.78 25.89 -19.79
CA ARG A 1058 -3.16 25.85 -18.46
C ARG A 1058 -4.21 25.30 -17.50
N TYR A 1059 -3.84 24.28 -16.72
CA TYR A 1059 -4.53 23.77 -15.52
C TYR A 1059 -5.44 24.78 -14.76
N LYS A 1060 -5.03 26.05 -14.72
CA LYS A 1060 -5.77 27.16 -14.10
C LYS A 1060 -7.09 27.51 -14.82
N GLU A 1061 -7.15 27.49 -16.15
CA GLU A 1061 -8.37 27.79 -16.91
C GLU A 1061 -9.41 26.69 -16.70
N ALA A 1062 -9.03 25.41 -16.86
CA ALA A 1062 -9.93 24.27 -16.61
C ALA A 1062 -10.54 24.31 -15.20
N ARG A 1063 -9.72 24.55 -14.17
CA ARG A 1063 -10.20 24.64 -12.78
C ARG A 1063 -11.16 25.81 -12.57
N LYS A 1064 -10.94 26.95 -13.25
CA LYS A 1064 -11.86 28.09 -13.20
C LYS A 1064 -13.19 27.75 -13.87
N ILE A 1065 -13.19 27.12 -15.05
CA ILE A 1065 -14.44 26.70 -15.73
C ILE A 1065 -15.20 25.71 -14.86
N ALA A 1066 -14.53 24.70 -14.29
CA ALA A 1066 -15.13 23.75 -13.36
C ALA A 1066 -15.82 24.47 -12.18
N SER A 1067 -15.17 25.47 -11.60
CA SER A 1067 -15.77 26.28 -10.52
C SER A 1067 -16.97 27.11 -10.98
N LEU A 1068 -16.95 27.65 -12.21
CA LEU A 1068 -18.07 28.38 -12.79
C LEU A 1068 -19.25 27.46 -13.12
N ALA A 1069 -18.99 26.26 -13.65
CA ALA A 1069 -20.01 25.27 -13.95
C ALA A 1069 -20.68 24.75 -12.67
N ARG A 1070 -19.90 24.54 -11.60
CA ARG A 1070 -20.44 24.23 -10.28
C ARG A 1070 -21.35 25.32 -9.75
N ARG A 1071 -20.94 26.59 -9.87
CA ARG A 1071 -21.80 27.73 -9.51
C ARG A 1071 -23.09 27.75 -10.35
N ALA A 1072 -22.99 27.53 -11.65
CA ALA A 1072 -24.17 27.46 -12.52
C ALA A 1072 -25.13 26.30 -12.12
N ALA A 1073 -24.60 25.19 -11.62
CA ALA A 1073 -25.40 24.10 -11.07
C ALA A 1073 -26.08 24.48 -9.73
N GLU A 1074 -25.34 25.13 -8.82
CA GLU A 1074 -25.86 25.65 -7.55
C GLU A 1074 -26.97 26.69 -7.78
N ASP A 1075 -26.81 27.57 -8.77
CA ASP A 1075 -27.83 28.57 -9.14
C ASP A 1075 -29.07 27.92 -9.79
N ALA A 1076 -28.87 26.88 -10.60
CA ALA A 1076 -29.94 26.17 -11.29
C ALA A 1076 -30.75 25.24 -10.36
N LEU A 1077 -30.09 24.63 -9.38
CA LEU A 1077 -30.62 23.63 -8.44
C LEU A 1077 -30.13 23.93 -7.01
N PRO A 1078 -30.72 24.93 -6.31
CA PRO A 1078 -30.22 25.41 -5.02
C PRO A 1078 -30.31 24.39 -3.88
N ASP A 1079 -31.26 23.46 -3.97
CA ASP A 1079 -31.45 22.41 -2.95
C ASP A 1079 -30.65 21.13 -3.27
N ALA A 1080 -29.95 21.07 -4.41
CA ALA A 1080 -29.22 19.88 -4.83
C ALA A 1080 -27.85 19.77 -4.16
N ILE A 1081 -27.47 18.54 -3.84
CA ILE A 1081 -26.14 18.22 -3.32
C ILE A 1081 -25.13 18.23 -4.48
N ASN A 1082 -24.16 19.13 -4.42
CA ASN A 1082 -23.08 19.23 -5.41
C ASN A 1082 -21.79 18.59 -4.86
N VAL A 1083 -21.34 17.50 -5.48
CA VAL A 1083 -20.13 16.75 -5.09
C VAL A 1083 -19.16 16.60 -6.26
N ALA A 1084 -17.86 16.53 -5.98
CA ALA A 1084 -16.84 16.42 -7.01
C ALA A 1084 -15.76 15.40 -6.65
N THR A 1085 -15.25 14.68 -7.65
CA THR A 1085 -14.28 13.60 -7.41
C THR A 1085 -12.90 14.07 -6.96
N ASP A 1086 -12.55 15.35 -7.13
CA ASP A 1086 -11.31 15.97 -6.66
C ASP A 1086 -11.35 16.33 -5.19
N THR A 1087 -12.49 16.82 -4.70
CA THR A 1087 -12.65 17.25 -3.30
C THR A 1087 -13.19 16.14 -2.41
N ASP A 1088 -14.14 15.35 -2.92
CA ASP A 1088 -14.89 14.37 -2.14
C ASP A 1088 -14.42 12.92 -2.36
N GLY A 1089 -13.50 12.72 -3.31
CA GLY A 1089 -13.02 11.41 -3.75
C GLY A 1089 -14.08 10.62 -4.51
N ALA A 1090 -14.00 9.30 -4.49
CA ALA A 1090 -14.99 8.44 -5.12
C ALA A 1090 -16.38 8.66 -4.51
N ILE A 1091 -17.40 8.67 -5.36
CA ILE A 1091 -18.79 8.87 -4.96
C ILE A 1091 -19.52 7.54 -5.10
N HIS A 1092 -20.20 7.13 -4.03
CA HIS A 1092 -20.91 5.86 -3.93
C HIS A 1092 -22.41 6.12 -3.78
N ILE A 1093 -23.20 5.48 -4.65
CA ILE A 1093 -24.66 5.58 -4.64
C ILE A 1093 -25.24 4.17 -4.49
N SER A 1094 -26.12 4.00 -3.51
CA SER A 1094 -26.84 2.73 -3.29
C SER A 1094 -28.34 2.99 -3.37
N SER A 1095 -29.05 2.26 -4.22
CA SER A 1095 -30.51 2.36 -4.35
C SER A 1095 -31.19 1.00 -4.21
N ASP A 1096 -32.33 0.97 -3.51
CA ASP A 1096 -33.23 -0.19 -3.44
C ASP A 1096 -34.36 -0.12 -4.51
N GLY A 1097 -34.29 0.87 -5.41
CA GLY A 1097 -35.25 1.14 -6.46
C GLY A 1097 -36.49 1.91 -6.01
N ILE A 1098 -36.50 2.42 -4.76
CA ILE A 1098 -37.50 3.38 -4.25
C ILE A 1098 -36.79 4.62 -3.72
N THR A 1099 -35.74 4.39 -2.92
CA THR A 1099 -34.89 5.43 -2.33
C THR A 1099 -33.44 5.24 -2.75
N TYR A 1100 -32.61 6.25 -2.52
CA TYR A 1100 -31.17 6.14 -2.70
C TYR A 1100 -30.41 6.80 -1.55
N GLN A 1101 -29.17 6.36 -1.37
CA GLN A 1101 -28.20 6.96 -0.45
C GLN A 1101 -26.97 7.35 -1.25
N LEU A 1102 -26.44 8.53 -0.99
CA LEU A 1102 -25.19 9.02 -1.57
C LEU A 1102 -24.16 9.20 -0.45
N ALA A 1103 -22.98 8.63 -0.63
CA ALA A 1103 -21.84 8.79 0.26
C ALA A 1103 -20.59 9.11 -0.56
N THR A 1104 -19.68 9.89 0.03
CA THR A 1104 -18.40 10.23 -0.59
C THR A 1104 -17.24 9.62 0.19
N GLN A 1105 -16.11 9.38 -0.46
CA GLN A 1105 -14.94 8.84 0.20
C GLN A 1105 -14.47 9.76 1.35
N LEU A 1106 -14.54 11.08 1.17
CA LEU A 1106 -14.29 12.09 2.20
C LEU A 1106 -15.23 11.94 3.41
N SER A 1107 -16.53 11.74 3.18
CA SER A 1107 -17.51 11.57 4.27
C SER A 1107 -17.26 10.30 5.10
N GLU A 1108 -16.73 9.24 4.48
CA GLU A 1108 -16.39 7.99 5.16
C GLU A 1108 -15.10 8.10 5.99
N THR A 1109 -14.09 8.83 5.49
CA THR A 1109 -12.78 8.95 6.15
C THR A 1109 -12.71 10.11 7.14
N GLY A 1110 -13.61 11.10 7.04
CA GLY A 1110 -13.62 12.32 7.85
C GLY A 1110 -12.39 13.21 7.64
N SER A 1111 -11.66 13.03 6.55
CA SER A 1111 -10.38 13.69 6.27
C SER A 1111 -10.09 13.75 4.77
N GLU A 1112 -9.27 14.73 4.36
CA GLU A 1112 -8.94 14.98 2.95
C GLU A 1112 -8.54 13.71 2.21
N VAL A 1113 -9.07 13.59 1.00
CA VAL A 1113 -8.82 12.48 0.10
C VAL A 1113 -8.14 13.04 -1.14
N ASP A 1114 -7.10 12.35 -1.61
CA ASP A 1114 -6.43 12.71 -2.85
C ASP A 1114 -5.81 11.45 -3.44
N GLU A 1115 -5.57 11.46 -4.75
CA GLU A 1115 -4.74 10.44 -5.35
C GLU A 1115 -3.27 10.72 -5.02
N PRO A 1116 -2.56 9.76 -4.40
CA PRO A 1116 -1.16 9.95 -4.14
C PRO A 1116 -0.41 10.06 -5.46
N THR A 1117 0.39 11.12 -5.61
CA THR A 1117 1.15 11.32 -6.86
C THR A 1117 2.03 10.10 -7.14
N MET A 1118 2.23 9.74 -8.41
CA MET A 1118 3.02 8.56 -8.88
C MET A 1118 4.38 8.38 -8.18
N LEU A 1119 4.92 9.45 -7.60
CA LEU A 1119 6.24 9.54 -7.00
C LEU A 1119 6.22 9.48 -5.46
N GLU A 1120 5.06 9.72 -4.84
CA GLU A 1120 4.85 9.56 -3.39
C GLU A 1120 4.53 8.12 -3.02
N ILE A 1121 3.88 7.41 -3.95
CA ILE A 1121 3.75 5.95 -3.92
C ILE A 1121 5.06 5.36 -4.42
N GLY A 1122 6.08 5.34 -3.57
CA GLY A 1122 7.39 4.79 -3.91
C GLY A 1122 7.33 3.30 -4.28
N GLY A 1123 7.00 3.00 -5.53
CA GLY A 1123 6.95 1.66 -6.12
C GLY A 1123 5.83 0.79 -5.59
N PHE A 1124 4.75 0.68 -6.36
CA PHE A 1124 4.06 -0.62 -6.51
C PHE A 1124 4.69 -1.38 -7.68
#